data_AF-A0A1E1WCJ8-F1
#
_entry.id   AF-A0A1E1WCJ8-F1
#
_cell.length_a   1.000
_cell.length_b   1.000
_cell.length_c   1.000
_cell.angle_alpha   90.00
_cell.angle_beta   90.00
_cell.angle_gamma   90.00
#
_symmetry.space_group_name_H-M   'P 1'
#
loop_
_entity.id
_entity.type
_entity.pdbx_description
1 polymer ?
#
loop_
_entity_poly.entity_id
_entity_poly.type
_entity_poly.pdbx_seq_one_letter_code
_entity_poly.pdbx_strand_id
1 'polypeptide(L)'
;MIEALELDHNLYRVGQSKIFFRAGVLAHLEEERDYKITDLIVNFQAFCRGYLARRNYQKRLQQLNAIRIIQRNCAAYLKLRNWQWWRLYIKVKPLLEVTKQEEKLTQKEDELRQIRDKLDTQMKRCQEYEHKFQQASAEKTQLAEQLQAELELCAEAEESRARAAARKQELEELLHDLEGRIEEEEERCGALQQEKKRLQLNIQDLEEQLEEEEAARQKLQLERVQCDAKLKKLEEDLALSEDTNQKLVKEKKLLEERANDLSQALAEEEEKAKHLSKLKAKQESAIAELEEKLLKDHQLRQETDRAKRKLETELQDVKEQLAERKAQLDELQIVLAKREEELASAISRADEEGALRASAQKAAREAESALADAHEDLEAERAARTKAEKLRRDLNEELEALKSELLDSLDTTAAQQELRSKREQEVAVLKRSLEEEAASHEAVLTEQRHKHSQELQQLNEQHEQIKKAKAALEKAKQTLEAENADLATELKSASAARAEGERRRKQAEAQLAELAAKLQENERARVEVSEKCVRLQSEAEQALAQLEQAELKASAAAKHAATLTAQHSEAQALLEEETKQKLALQTRLRSVEQQLEQARDQLDEEEEAKRNFEKQVAALTQQVADAKKKAEEEAEAAAALEEQRKKLSKDMEALYRQIEELQQANDKLDKSKKKIQAELEDTNIELEAQRAKVLELEKKQKSFDKVVAEERAVAERYAAERDQAEREARDKETRVLSLTRELDDAAEKIEELERTKRLLQSELDELANTQGTADKNVHELEKAKRALESQLAELKVQNEEIEDDLQLTEDAKLRLEVNMQAMRAQFERDLQAKEEAGEEKRRGIVKQLRDVEAELEEERKQRAAAAATRKKLEADLKDAEQALHLANKLKDDATKQLKKLQQQLKEAVREAEEARAGKEEAVTAARET
;
A
#
# COMPACT_ATOMS: atom_id res chain seq x y z
N MET A 1 -22.25 -19.71 -22.78
CA MET A 1 -22.13 -20.12 -21.36
C MET A 1 -23.46 -19.95 -20.64
N ILE A 2 -24.02 -18.74 -20.54
CA ILE A 2 -25.34 -18.53 -19.91
C ILE A 2 -26.43 -19.38 -20.59
N GLU A 3 -26.41 -19.51 -21.92
CA GLU A 3 -27.32 -20.40 -22.67
C GLU A 3 -27.14 -21.88 -22.29
N ALA A 4 -25.93 -22.31 -21.95
CA ALA A 4 -25.62 -23.68 -21.51
C ALA A 4 -25.88 -23.90 -20.01
N LEU A 5 -26.36 -22.87 -19.31
CA LEU A 5 -26.97 -22.95 -17.97
C LEU A 5 -28.50 -22.83 -18.05
N GLU A 6 -29.06 -22.75 -19.27
CA GLU A 6 -30.50 -22.68 -19.57
C GLU A 6 -31.28 -21.58 -18.79
N LEU A 7 -30.56 -20.53 -18.38
CA LEU A 7 -31.10 -19.40 -17.61
C LEU A 7 -32.08 -18.58 -18.44
N ASP A 8 -33.30 -18.39 -17.92
CA ASP A 8 -34.31 -17.49 -18.52
C ASP A 8 -33.74 -16.08 -18.74
N HIS A 9 -33.88 -15.59 -19.98
CA HIS A 9 -33.54 -14.23 -20.39
C HIS A 9 -34.16 -13.13 -19.51
N ASN A 10 -35.21 -13.38 -18.72
CA ASN A 10 -35.72 -12.41 -17.76
C ASN A 10 -34.85 -12.26 -16.51
N LEU A 11 -34.09 -13.28 -16.13
CA LEU A 11 -33.29 -13.34 -14.89
C LEU A 11 -31.96 -12.58 -14.98
N TYR A 12 -31.51 -12.23 -16.19
CA TYR A 12 -30.26 -11.50 -16.43
C TYR A 12 -30.38 -10.43 -17.53
N ARG A 13 -29.43 -9.50 -17.57
CA ARG A 13 -29.27 -8.49 -18.63
C ARG A 13 -27.79 -8.38 -18.98
N VAL A 14 -27.45 -8.56 -20.25
CA VAL A 14 -26.07 -8.42 -20.74
C VAL A 14 -25.79 -6.96 -21.05
N GLY A 15 -24.80 -6.38 -20.39
CA GLY A 15 -24.26 -5.05 -20.68
C GLY A 15 -22.88 -5.13 -21.32
N GLN A 16 -22.39 -3.99 -21.83
CA GLN A 16 -21.17 -3.91 -22.65
C GLN A 16 -19.88 -4.43 -21.98
N SER A 17 -19.82 -4.39 -20.64
CA SER A 17 -18.65 -4.86 -19.86
C SER A 17 -19.01 -5.70 -18.62
N LYS A 18 -20.30 -5.89 -18.34
CA LYS A 18 -20.83 -6.58 -17.16
C LYS A 18 -22.17 -7.24 -17.46
N ILE A 19 -22.42 -8.40 -16.86
CA ILE A 19 -23.74 -9.03 -16.83
C ILE A 19 -24.41 -8.68 -15.51
N PHE A 20 -25.67 -8.26 -15.57
CA PHE A 20 -26.48 -7.91 -14.40
C PHE A 20 -27.51 -9.02 -14.17
N PHE A 21 -27.52 -9.61 -12.98
CA PHE A 21 -28.48 -10.64 -12.59
C PHE A 21 -29.56 -10.06 -11.68
N ARG A 22 -30.76 -10.66 -11.66
CA ARG A 22 -31.74 -10.38 -10.61
C ARG A 22 -31.24 -10.92 -9.26
N ALA A 23 -31.78 -10.37 -8.17
CA ALA A 23 -31.53 -10.86 -6.82
C ALA A 23 -31.85 -12.37 -6.71
N GLY A 24 -31.08 -13.10 -5.90
CA GLY A 24 -31.20 -14.56 -5.73
C GLY A 24 -30.50 -15.39 -6.82
N VAL A 25 -30.48 -14.93 -8.08
CA VAL A 25 -29.96 -15.72 -9.22
C VAL A 25 -28.47 -16.06 -9.06
N LEU A 26 -27.65 -15.12 -8.59
CA LEU A 26 -26.24 -15.41 -8.30
C LEU A 26 -26.07 -16.39 -7.14
N ALA A 27 -26.85 -16.24 -6.06
CA ALA A 27 -26.75 -17.13 -4.90
C ALA A 27 -27.05 -18.60 -5.28
N HIS A 28 -28.09 -18.83 -6.09
CA HIS A 28 -28.40 -20.16 -6.60
C HIS A 28 -27.29 -20.75 -7.49
N LEU A 29 -26.64 -19.92 -8.32
CA LEU A 29 -25.48 -20.35 -9.13
C LEU A 29 -24.23 -20.62 -8.27
N GLU A 30 -24.08 -19.94 -7.14
CA GLU A 30 -23.02 -20.23 -6.17
C GLU A 30 -23.31 -21.50 -5.36
N GLU A 31 -24.57 -21.77 -5.00
CA GLU A 31 -25.01 -23.03 -4.39
C GLU A 31 -24.76 -24.23 -5.32
N GLU A 32 -25.18 -24.15 -6.59
CA GLU A 32 -24.91 -25.21 -7.58
C GLU A 32 -23.40 -25.44 -7.78
N ARG A 33 -22.61 -24.35 -7.88
CA ARG A 33 -21.14 -24.43 -7.93
C ARG A 33 -20.60 -25.16 -6.69
N ASP A 34 -21.06 -24.77 -5.50
CA ASP A 34 -20.55 -25.28 -4.23
C ASP A 34 -20.92 -26.75 -4.02
N TYR A 35 -22.10 -27.18 -4.48
CA TYR A 35 -22.43 -28.60 -4.61
C TYR A 35 -21.45 -29.35 -5.55
N LYS A 36 -21.12 -28.83 -6.74
CA LYS A 36 -20.20 -29.53 -7.66
C LYS A 36 -18.74 -29.59 -7.17
N ILE A 37 -18.27 -28.59 -6.41
CA ILE A 37 -16.89 -28.58 -5.88
C ILE A 37 -16.75 -29.26 -4.51
N THR A 38 -17.86 -29.60 -3.84
CA THR A 38 -17.85 -30.21 -2.50
C THR A 38 -16.99 -31.48 -2.45
N ASP A 39 -17.13 -32.39 -3.41
CA ASP A 39 -16.32 -33.63 -3.44
C ASP A 39 -14.82 -33.34 -3.58
N LEU A 40 -14.44 -32.38 -4.43
CA LEU A 40 -13.04 -31.98 -4.60
C LEU A 40 -12.49 -31.35 -3.32
N ILE A 41 -13.28 -30.49 -2.65
CA ILE A 41 -12.92 -29.86 -1.38
C ILE A 41 -12.78 -30.92 -0.27
N VAL A 42 -13.70 -31.86 -0.15
CA VAL A 42 -13.66 -32.94 0.86
C VAL A 42 -12.43 -33.82 0.66
N ASN A 43 -12.15 -34.24 -0.58
CA ASN A 43 -10.95 -35.03 -0.92
C ASN A 43 -9.65 -34.27 -0.63
N PHE A 44 -9.56 -33.00 -1.05
CA PHE A 44 -8.40 -32.15 -0.76
C PHE A 44 -8.19 -31.95 0.75
N GLN A 45 -9.26 -31.64 1.50
CA GLN A 45 -9.18 -31.50 2.95
C GLN A 45 -8.77 -32.82 3.63
N ALA A 46 -9.27 -33.98 3.18
CA ALA A 46 -8.89 -35.28 3.70
C ALA A 46 -7.39 -35.56 3.46
N PHE A 47 -6.88 -35.28 2.25
CA PHE A 47 -5.46 -35.39 1.93
C PHE A 47 -4.60 -34.47 2.82
N CYS A 48 -4.97 -33.19 2.96
CA CYS A 48 -4.27 -32.23 3.82
C CYS A 48 -4.28 -32.64 5.30
N ARG A 49 -5.42 -33.11 5.84
CA ARG A 49 -5.52 -33.65 7.20
C ARG A 49 -4.57 -34.85 7.38
N GLY A 50 -4.57 -35.79 6.44
CA GLY A 50 -3.68 -36.96 6.46
C GLY A 50 -2.19 -36.60 6.37
N TYR A 51 -1.82 -35.65 5.51
CA TYR A 51 -0.44 -35.15 5.41
C TYR A 51 0.03 -34.48 6.71
N LEU A 52 -0.78 -33.58 7.27
CA LEU A 52 -0.48 -32.90 8.53
C LEU A 52 -0.41 -33.88 9.70
N ALA A 53 -1.31 -34.87 9.76
CA ALA A 53 -1.27 -35.93 10.77
C ALA A 53 0.04 -36.72 10.72
N ARG A 54 0.44 -37.22 9.54
CA ARG A 54 1.70 -37.96 9.35
C ARG A 54 2.94 -37.14 9.70
N ARG A 55 2.99 -35.87 9.30
CA ARG A 55 4.10 -34.94 9.64
C ARG A 55 4.18 -34.66 11.14
N ASN A 56 3.03 -34.47 11.80
CA ASN A 56 2.96 -34.29 13.25
C ASN A 56 3.31 -35.57 14.01
N TYR A 57 2.93 -36.75 13.50
CA TYR A 57 3.31 -38.04 14.06
C TYR A 57 4.83 -38.25 14.04
N GLN A 58 5.51 -38.00 12.91
CA GLN A 58 6.98 -38.09 12.83
C GLN A 58 7.67 -37.16 13.85
N LYS A 59 7.18 -35.91 14.00
CA LYS A 59 7.69 -34.98 15.00
C LYS A 59 7.47 -35.49 16.43
N ARG A 60 6.31 -36.08 16.73
CA ARG A 60 6.01 -36.71 18.03
C ARG A 60 6.90 -37.93 18.30
N LEU A 61 7.18 -38.76 17.30
CA LEU A 61 8.06 -39.92 17.44
C LEU A 61 9.51 -39.50 17.75
N GLN A 62 10.02 -38.46 17.08
CA GLN A 62 11.32 -37.87 17.39
C GLN A 62 11.37 -37.31 18.82
N GLN A 63 10.34 -36.57 19.23
CA GLN A 63 10.19 -36.07 20.60
C GLN A 63 10.11 -37.21 21.63
N LEU A 64 9.38 -38.28 21.34
CA LEU A 64 9.20 -39.44 22.22
C LEU A 64 10.51 -40.23 22.39
N ASN A 65 11.32 -40.36 21.33
CA ASN A 65 12.66 -40.94 21.43
C ASN A 65 13.62 -40.07 22.27
N ALA A 66 13.59 -38.74 22.10
CA ALA A 66 14.34 -37.82 22.96
C ALA A 66 13.87 -37.91 24.43
N ILE A 67 12.55 -37.98 24.67
CA ILE A 67 11.96 -38.17 26.01
C ILE A 67 12.40 -39.50 26.62
N ARG A 68 12.43 -40.62 25.87
CA ARG A 68 12.94 -41.92 26.36
C ARG A 68 14.41 -41.83 26.80
N ILE A 69 15.26 -41.13 26.04
CA ILE A 69 16.68 -40.90 26.41
C ILE A 69 16.78 -40.05 27.68
N ILE A 70 16.05 -38.94 27.76
CA ILE A 70 16.01 -38.05 28.94
C ILE A 70 15.50 -38.81 30.17
N GLN A 71 14.40 -39.56 30.06
CA GLN A 71 13.83 -40.38 31.12
C GLN A 71 14.82 -41.45 31.62
N ARG A 72 15.53 -42.14 30.71
CA ARG A 72 16.58 -43.11 31.08
C ARG A 72 17.70 -42.44 31.88
N ASN A 73 18.16 -41.28 31.45
CA ASN A 73 19.21 -40.52 32.12
C ASN A 73 18.74 -39.98 33.48
N CYS A 74 17.52 -39.45 33.57
CA CYS A 74 16.90 -39.04 34.84
C CYS A 74 16.72 -40.22 35.80
N ALA A 75 16.28 -41.39 35.33
CA ALA A 75 16.13 -42.59 36.14
C ALA A 75 17.49 -43.10 36.66
N ALA A 76 18.54 -43.08 35.84
CA ALA A 76 19.90 -43.38 36.26
C ALA A 76 20.40 -42.38 37.32
N TYR A 77 20.19 -41.08 37.11
CA TYR A 77 20.52 -40.05 38.10
C TYR A 77 19.73 -40.21 39.42
N LEU A 78 18.43 -40.55 39.36
CA LEU A 78 17.62 -40.79 40.56
C LEU A 78 18.12 -42.00 41.39
N LYS A 79 18.65 -43.03 40.73
CA LYS A 79 19.35 -44.16 41.40
C LYS A 79 20.70 -43.70 42.00
N LEU A 80 21.51 -42.97 41.24
CA LEU A 80 22.88 -42.62 41.61
C LEU A 80 23.00 -41.48 42.65
N ARG A 81 22.11 -40.47 42.64
CA ARG A 81 22.23 -39.24 43.47
C ARG A 81 22.35 -39.49 44.98
N ASN A 82 21.79 -40.58 45.47
CA ASN A 82 21.81 -40.96 46.88
C ASN A 82 22.90 -41.99 47.22
N TRP A 83 23.61 -42.53 46.23
CA TRP A 83 24.68 -43.48 46.42
C TRP A 83 25.93 -42.78 46.98
N GLN A 84 26.52 -43.31 48.04
CA GLN A 84 27.60 -42.62 48.77
C GLN A 84 28.88 -42.48 47.92
N TRP A 85 29.19 -43.48 47.07
CA TRP A 85 30.28 -43.39 46.10
C TRP A 85 30.10 -42.26 45.09
N TRP A 86 28.87 -42.04 44.60
CA TRP A 86 28.56 -40.91 43.72
C TRP A 86 28.77 -39.56 44.44
N ARG A 87 28.35 -39.45 45.70
CA ARG A 87 28.53 -38.25 46.54
C ARG A 87 30.01 -37.93 46.83
N LEU A 88 30.87 -38.94 46.91
CA LEU A 88 32.32 -38.77 47.00
C LEU A 88 32.91 -38.35 45.62
N TYR A 89 32.54 -39.08 44.56
CA TYR A 89 33.00 -38.82 43.20
C TYR A 89 32.73 -37.39 42.73
N ILE A 90 31.52 -36.84 42.97
CA ILE A 90 31.19 -35.45 42.59
C ILE A 90 31.95 -34.38 43.39
N LYS A 91 32.56 -34.72 44.54
CA LYS A 91 33.45 -33.82 45.30
C LYS A 91 34.89 -33.87 44.82
N VAL A 92 35.34 -35.03 44.31
CA VAL A 92 36.72 -35.23 43.83
C VAL A 92 36.87 -34.86 42.35
N LYS A 93 35.87 -35.12 41.50
CA LYS A 93 35.89 -34.79 40.06
C LYS A 93 36.16 -33.31 39.72
N PRO A 94 35.76 -32.31 40.53
CA PRO A 94 36.14 -30.91 40.32
C PRO A 94 37.59 -30.58 40.65
N LEU A 95 38.33 -31.45 41.34
CA LEU A 95 39.77 -31.29 41.60
C LEU A 95 40.64 -31.83 40.45
N LEU A 96 40.07 -32.71 39.63
CA LEU A 96 40.67 -33.24 38.41
C LEU A 96 40.21 -32.39 37.22
N GLU A 97 40.86 -31.24 37.05
CA GLU A 97 40.46 -30.21 36.08
C GLU A 97 41.26 -30.21 34.76
N VAL A 98 42.46 -30.80 34.69
CA VAL A 98 43.42 -30.58 33.57
C VAL A 98 42.77 -30.72 32.18
N THR A 99 42.16 -31.86 31.86
CA THR A 99 41.49 -32.06 30.56
C THR A 99 40.26 -31.16 30.36
N LYS A 100 39.58 -30.76 31.44
CA LYS A 100 38.51 -29.74 31.34
C LYS A 100 39.07 -28.34 31.12
N GLN A 101 40.30 -28.05 31.54
CA GLN A 101 40.96 -26.77 31.32
C GLN A 101 41.44 -26.68 29.87
N GLU A 102 41.90 -27.79 29.29
CA GLU A 102 42.13 -27.94 27.84
C GLU A 102 40.81 -27.81 27.04
N GLU A 103 39.75 -28.56 27.37
CA GLU A 103 38.42 -28.42 26.74
C GLU A 103 37.87 -26.98 26.83
N LYS A 104 37.98 -26.34 28.01
CA LYS A 104 37.59 -24.93 28.21
C LYS A 104 38.48 -23.99 27.39
N LEU A 105 39.79 -24.27 27.25
CA LEU A 105 40.72 -23.44 26.49
C LEU A 105 40.35 -23.48 25.01
N THR A 106 40.18 -24.66 24.41
CA THR A 106 39.75 -24.79 23.00
C THR A 106 38.38 -24.17 22.77
N GLN A 107 37.41 -24.38 23.68
CA GLN A 107 36.11 -23.68 23.60
C GLN A 107 36.26 -22.15 23.66
N LYS A 108 37.20 -21.63 24.48
CA LYS A 108 37.48 -20.18 24.53
C LYS A 108 38.26 -19.69 23.34
N GLU A 109 39.11 -20.50 22.71
CA GLU A 109 39.80 -20.18 21.47
C GLU A 109 38.81 -20.12 20.30
N ASP A 110 37.86 -21.06 20.20
CA ASP A 110 36.77 -21.03 19.22
C ASP A 110 35.80 -19.87 19.46
N GLU A 111 35.41 -19.59 20.71
CA GLU A 111 34.63 -18.39 21.05
C GLU A 111 35.39 -17.11 20.67
N LEU A 112 36.67 -16.99 21.03
CA LEU A 112 37.51 -15.84 20.69
C LEU A 112 37.71 -15.71 19.18
N ARG A 113 37.81 -16.81 18.43
CA ARG A 113 37.86 -16.81 16.97
C ARG A 113 36.56 -16.29 16.38
N GLN A 114 35.42 -16.85 16.78
CA GLN A 114 34.11 -16.35 16.35
C GLN A 114 33.89 -14.87 16.73
N ILE A 115 34.39 -14.43 17.87
CA ILE A 115 34.33 -13.03 18.30
C ILE A 115 35.26 -12.16 17.44
N ARG A 116 36.48 -12.61 17.10
CA ARG A 116 37.38 -11.92 16.16
C ARG A 116 36.78 -11.81 14.76
N ASP A 117 36.22 -12.89 14.21
CA ASP A 117 35.61 -12.89 12.88
C ASP A 117 34.40 -11.94 12.82
N LYS A 118 33.59 -11.91 13.89
CA LYS A 118 32.50 -10.92 14.06
C LYS A 118 33.04 -9.50 14.24
N LEU A 119 34.12 -9.32 15.00
CA LEU A 119 34.73 -8.01 15.26
C LEU A 119 35.35 -7.43 13.99
N ASP A 120 36.12 -8.21 13.22
CA ASP A 120 36.67 -7.83 11.91
C ASP A 120 35.56 -7.46 10.91
N THR A 121 34.49 -8.26 10.86
CA THR A 121 33.29 -7.94 10.05
C THR A 121 32.65 -6.60 10.45
N GLN A 122 32.62 -6.28 11.76
CA GLN A 122 32.08 -5.01 12.24
C GLN A 122 33.08 -3.85 12.10
N MET A 123 34.39 -4.09 12.23
CA MET A 123 35.45 -3.10 11.97
C MET A 123 35.44 -2.66 10.52
N LYS A 124 35.30 -3.60 9.57
CA LYS A 124 35.14 -3.29 8.14
C LYS A 124 33.89 -2.44 7.88
N ARG A 125 32.76 -2.75 8.53
CA ARG A 125 31.55 -1.91 8.46
C ARG A 125 31.74 -0.54 9.12
N CYS A 126 32.46 -0.44 10.23
CA CYS A 126 32.79 0.85 10.84
C CYS A 126 33.66 1.67 9.90
N GLN A 127 34.66 1.07 9.23
CA GLN A 127 35.47 1.73 8.20
C GLN A 127 34.63 2.15 6.98
N GLU A 128 33.68 1.32 6.52
CA GLU A 128 32.72 1.69 5.47
C GLU A 128 31.84 2.89 5.89
N TYR A 129 31.35 2.92 7.13
CA TYR A 129 30.55 4.04 7.66
C TYR A 129 31.39 5.29 7.92
N GLU A 130 32.64 5.13 8.36
CA GLU A 130 33.56 6.24 8.62
C GLU A 130 34.06 6.87 7.31
N HIS A 131 34.32 6.08 6.27
CA HIS A 131 34.55 6.60 4.92
C HIS A 131 33.31 7.35 4.38
N LYS A 132 32.09 6.81 4.59
CA LYS A 132 30.84 7.50 4.22
C LYS A 132 30.64 8.80 5.02
N PHE A 133 31.03 8.82 6.29
CA PHE A 133 30.99 10.02 7.14
C PHE A 133 32.02 11.06 6.70
N GLN A 134 33.25 10.65 6.38
CA GLN A 134 34.29 11.53 5.82
C GLN A 134 33.85 12.11 4.47
N GLN A 135 33.26 11.30 3.58
CA GLN A 135 32.68 11.78 2.33
C GLN A 135 31.55 12.79 2.58
N ALA A 136 30.57 12.46 3.42
CA ALA A 136 29.47 13.37 3.76
C ALA A 136 29.96 14.66 4.46
N SER A 137 31.07 14.59 5.21
CA SER A 137 31.71 15.77 5.79
C SER A 137 32.45 16.61 4.75
N ALA A 138 33.05 15.99 3.73
CA ALA A 138 33.66 16.72 2.62
C ALA A 138 32.59 17.39 1.74
N GLU A 139 31.50 16.69 1.43
CA GLU A 139 30.31 17.26 0.78
C GLU A 139 29.72 18.42 1.59
N LYS A 140 29.66 18.29 2.93
CA LYS A 140 29.26 19.38 3.83
C LYS A 140 30.22 20.58 3.77
N THR A 141 31.54 20.35 3.74
CA THR A 141 32.52 21.45 3.63
C THR A 141 32.39 22.16 2.29
N GLN A 142 32.24 21.43 1.18
CA GLN A 142 31.99 22.03 -0.14
C GLN A 142 30.68 22.84 -0.18
N LEU A 143 29.62 22.37 0.49
CA LEU A 143 28.38 23.14 0.65
C LEU A 143 28.56 24.41 1.52
N ALA A 144 29.47 24.39 2.50
CA ALA A 144 29.80 25.56 3.30
C ALA A 144 30.66 26.57 2.52
N GLU A 145 31.61 26.09 1.70
CA GLU A 145 32.40 26.91 0.76
C GLU A 145 31.50 27.55 -0.31
N GLN A 146 30.55 26.80 -0.86
CA GLN A 146 29.53 27.32 -1.78
C GLN A 146 28.63 28.35 -1.11
N LEU A 147 28.17 28.10 0.12
CA LEU A 147 27.37 29.06 0.88
C LEU A 147 28.15 30.36 1.19
N GLN A 148 29.44 30.25 1.50
CA GLN A 148 30.31 31.41 1.71
C GLN A 148 30.48 32.22 0.41
N ALA A 149 30.71 31.56 -0.73
CA ALA A 149 30.80 32.22 -2.03
C ALA A 149 29.47 32.88 -2.45
N GLU A 150 28.32 32.24 -2.20
CA GLU A 150 26.99 32.83 -2.44
C GLU A 150 26.73 34.03 -1.49
N LEU A 151 27.20 34.00 -0.25
CA LEU A 151 27.13 35.14 0.67
C LEU A 151 28.02 36.31 0.20
N GLU A 152 29.22 36.03 -0.29
CA GLU A 152 30.13 37.04 -0.86
C GLU A 152 29.54 37.65 -2.15
N LEU A 153 28.99 36.83 -3.05
CA LEU A 153 28.25 37.30 -4.23
C LEU A 153 27.00 38.12 -3.87
N CYS A 154 26.29 37.76 -2.79
CA CYS A 154 25.19 38.57 -2.26
C CYS A 154 25.69 39.92 -1.73
N ALA A 155 26.80 39.95 -0.99
CA ALA A 155 27.40 41.19 -0.49
C ALA A 155 27.91 42.09 -1.63
N GLU A 156 28.55 41.54 -2.67
CA GLU A 156 28.92 42.28 -3.89
C GLU A 156 27.68 42.83 -4.62
N ALA A 157 26.60 42.05 -4.70
CA ALA A 157 25.34 42.49 -5.29
C ALA A 157 24.65 43.58 -4.45
N GLU A 158 24.74 43.54 -3.12
CA GLU A 158 24.26 44.60 -2.23
C GLU A 158 25.11 45.86 -2.30
N GLU A 159 26.44 45.75 -2.35
CA GLU A 159 27.36 46.89 -2.57
C GLU A 159 27.17 47.50 -3.97
N SER A 160 26.89 46.68 -4.98
CA SER A 160 26.51 47.12 -6.33
C SER A 160 25.17 47.87 -6.33
N ARG A 161 24.14 47.35 -5.64
CA ARG A 161 22.85 48.03 -5.43
C ARG A 161 23.02 49.34 -4.65
N ALA A 162 23.85 49.36 -3.61
CA ALA A 162 24.11 50.56 -2.80
C ALA A 162 24.82 51.64 -3.63
N ARG A 163 25.83 51.28 -4.43
CA ARG A 163 26.48 52.20 -5.38
C ARG A 163 25.52 52.70 -6.47
N ALA A 164 24.62 51.84 -6.97
CA ALA A 164 23.58 52.24 -7.91
C ALA A 164 22.53 53.18 -7.28
N ALA A 165 22.17 52.96 -6.01
CA ALA A 165 21.25 53.82 -5.26
C ALA A 165 21.89 55.18 -4.93
N ALA A 166 23.17 55.20 -4.53
CA ALA A 166 23.93 56.43 -4.35
C ALA A 166 24.02 57.24 -5.65
N ARG A 167 24.37 56.61 -6.78
CA ARG A 167 24.35 57.27 -8.10
C ARG A 167 22.98 57.74 -8.53
N LYS A 168 21.91 57.01 -8.19
CA LYS A 168 20.53 57.46 -8.42
C LYS A 168 20.25 58.74 -7.63
N GLN A 169 20.66 58.78 -6.36
CA GLN A 169 20.48 59.96 -5.51
C GLN A 169 21.34 61.15 -6.00
N GLU A 170 22.60 60.94 -6.36
CA GLU A 170 23.47 61.96 -7.01
C GLU A 170 22.81 62.55 -8.26
N LEU A 171 22.15 61.71 -9.08
CA LEU A 171 21.43 62.14 -10.28
C LEU A 171 20.09 62.81 -9.98
N GLU A 172 19.41 62.45 -8.89
CA GLU A 172 18.19 63.14 -8.43
C GLU A 172 18.50 64.51 -7.83
N GLU A 173 19.59 64.62 -7.05
CA GLU A 173 20.11 65.90 -6.55
C GLU A 173 20.56 66.80 -7.72
N LEU A 174 21.31 66.26 -8.69
CA LEU A 174 21.78 67.01 -9.86
C LEU A 174 20.65 67.38 -10.83
N LEU A 175 19.57 66.59 -10.91
CA LEU A 175 18.34 66.97 -11.60
C LEU A 175 17.65 68.15 -10.88
N HIS A 176 17.54 68.10 -9.56
CA HIS A 176 16.92 69.18 -8.79
C HIS A 176 17.72 70.49 -8.88
N ASP A 177 19.06 70.40 -8.89
CA ASP A 177 19.99 71.51 -9.14
C ASP A 177 19.80 72.12 -10.56
N LEU A 178 19.41 71.30 -11.54
CA LEU A 178 19.10 71.75 -12.91
C LEU A 178 17.68 72.33 -13.02
N GLU A 179 16.70 71.77 -12.31
CA GLU A 179 15.35 72.33 -12.20
C GLU A 179 15.40 73.73 -11.58
N GLY A 180 16.07 73.88 -10.43
CA GLY A 180 16.24 75.20 -9.78
C GLY A 180 16.97 76.22 -10.64
N ARG A 181 17.96 75.81 -11.45
CA ARG A 181 18.63 76.71 -12.42
C ARG A 181 17.75 77.08 -13.62
N ILE A 182 16.81 76.22 -14.00
CA ILE A 182 15.79 76.56 -15.00
C ILE A 182 14.82 77.59 -14.40
N GLU A 183 14.37 77.41 -13.16
CA GLU A 183 13.55 78.40 -12.45
C GLU A 183 14.29 79.75 -12.30
N GLU A 184 15.58 79.76 -11.92
CA GLU A 184 16.40 80.98 -11.85
C GLU A 184 16.52 81.69 -13.21
N GLU A 185 16.75 80.97 -14.32
CA GLU A 185 16.82 81.58 -15.65
C GLU A 185 15.45 81.97 -16.24
N GLU A 186 14.36 81.31 -15.82
CA GLU A 186 12.99 81.75 -16.11
C GLU A 186 12.63 83.05 -15.36
N GLU A 187 12.95 83.15 -14.07
CA GLU A 187 12.84 84.40 -13.30
C GLU A 187 13.72 85.50 -13.91
N ARG A 188 14.96 85.18 -14.31
CA ARG A 188 15.88 86.11 -14.97
C ARG A 188 15.35 86.58 -16.32
N CYS A 189 14.76 85.70 -17.13
CA CYS A 189 14.08 86.07 -18.38
C CYS A 189 12.86 86.96 -18.10
N GLY A 190 12.09 86.68 -17.05
CA GLY A 190 10.98 87.51 -16.58
C GLY A 190 11.44 88.91 -16.15
N ALA A 191 12.51 88.99 -15.37
CA ALA A 191 13.13 90.25 -14.94
C ALA A 191 13.67 91.05 -16.14
N LEU A 192 14.32 90.39 -17.11
CA LEU A 192 14.77 91.02 -18.36
C LEU A 192 13.59 91.49 -19.23
N GLN A 193 12.45 90.80 -19.23
CA GLN A 193 11.22 91.28 -19.86
C GLN A 193 10.62 92.50 -19.14
N GLN A 194 10.73 92.58 -17.81
CA GLN A 194 10.29 93.75 -17.03
C GLN A 194 11.23 94.96 -17.24
N GLU A 195 12.55 94.76 -17.19
CA GLU A 195 13.57 95.73 -17.59
C GLU A 195 13.30 96.26 -19.00
N LYS A 196 13.07 95.37 -19.98
CA LYS A 196 12.73 95.74 -21.35
C LYS A 196 11.46 96.60 -21.41
N LYS A 197 10.39 96.22 -20.70
CA LYS A 197 9.16 97.03 -20.63
C LYS A 197 9.41 98.41 -20.02
N ARG A 198 10.19 98.51 -18.93
CA ARG A 198 10.55 99.79 -18.31
C ARG A 198 11.38 100.65 -19.27
N LEU A 199 12.35 100.07 -19.97
CA LEU A 199 13.15 100.78 -20.97
C LEU A 199 12.32 101.24 -22.18
N GLN A 200 11.34 100.45 -22.62
CA GLN A 200 10.38 100.89 -23.65
C GLN A 200 9.51 102.06 -23.16
N LEU A 201 9.08 102.05 -21.90
CA LEU A 201 8.34 103.16 -21.28
C LEU A 201 9.21 104.42 -21.17
N ASN A 202 10.45 104.30 -20.67
CA ASN A 202 11.42 105.40 -20.63
C ASN A 202 11.76 105.97 -22.02
N ILE A 203 11.74 105.15 -23.08
CA ILE A 203 11.89 105.64 -24.46
C ILE A 203 10.67 106.46 -24.87
N GLN A 204 9.46 105.98 -24.54
CA GLN A 204 8.21 106.69 -24.80
C GLN A 204 8.14 108.05 -24.06
N ASP A 205 8.53 108.09 -22.78
CA ASP A 205 8.62 109.31 -21.97
C ASP A 205 9.64 110.32 -22.57
N LEU A 206 10.72 109.82 -23.19
CA LEU A 206 11.75 110.64 -23.85
C LEU A 206 11.32 111.09 -25.26
N GLU A 207 10.48 110.32 -25.95
CA GLU A 207 9.85 110.70 -27.21
C GLU A 207 8.82 111.83 -26.98
N GLU A 208 7.97 111.75 -25.95
CA GLU A 208 7.08 112.86 -25.56
C GLU A 208 7.86 114.12 -25.17
N GLN A 209 8.93 113.99 -24.36
CA GLN A 209 9.80 115.13 -24.01
C GLN A 209 10.49 115.76 -25.22
N LEU A 210 10.80 114.98 -26.26
CA LEU A 210 11.38 115.49 -27.50
C LEU A 210 10.33 116.27 -28.32
N GLU A 211 9.08 115.79 -28.39
CA GLU A 211 7.98 116.53 -29.01
C GLU A 211 7.68 117.86 -28.27
N GLU A 212 7.72 117.88 -26.93
CA GLU A 212 7.57 119.11 -26.14
C GLU A 212 8.70 120.13 -26.41
N GLU A 213 9.96 119.69 -26.48
CA GLU A 213 11.10 120.56 -26.82
C GLU A 213 11.04 121.03 -28.29
N GLU A 214 10.60 120.21 -29.25
CA GLU A 214 10.39 120.67 -30.63
C GLU A 214 9.25 121.70 -30.73
N ALA A 215 8.17 121.54 -29.96
CA ALA A 215 7.10 122.53 -29.86
C ALA A 215 7.59 123.85 -29.21
N ALA A 216 8.40 123.77 -28.14
CA ALA A 216 9.04 124.93 -27.52
C ALA A 216 9.99 125.64 -28.50
N ARG A 217 10.76 124.88 -29.30
CA ARG A 217 11.65 125.40 -30.32
C ARG A 217 10.93 126.10 -31.47
N GLN A 218 9.78 125.59 -31.93
CA GLN A 218 8.95 126.30 -32.91
C GLN A 218 8.42 127.63 -32.37
N LYS A 219 8.07 127.68 -31.08
CA LYS A 219 7.61 128.91 -30.40
C LYS A 219 8.72 129.96 -30.31
N LEU A 220 9.93 129.57 -29.92
CA LEU A 220 11.11 130.45 -29.89
C LEU A 220 11.52 130.96 -31.30
N GLN A 221 11.33 130.15 -32.35
CA GLN A 221 11.57 130.55 -33.74
C GLN A 221 10.64 131.72 -34.17
N LEU A 222 9.39 131.75 -33.69
CA LEU A 222 8.45 132.85 -33.93
C LEU A 222 8.79 134.11 -33.12
N GLU A 223 9.25 133.96 -31.89
CA GLU A 223 9.66 135.07 -31.02
C GLU A 223 10.93 135.78 -31.58
N ARG A 224 11.88 135.03 -32.16
CA ARG A 224 13.08 135.59 -32.81
C ARG A 224 12.73 136.66 -33.85
N VAL A 225 11.77 136.37 -34.73
CA VAL A 225 11.32 137.27 -35.81
C VAL A 225 10.72 138.58 -35.25
N GLN A 226 10.12 138.56 -34.06
CA GLN A 226 9.62 139.76 -33.40
C GLN A 226 10.72 140.57 -32.68
N CYS A 227 11.85 139.94 -32.33
CA CYS A 227 13.01 140.61 -31.75
C CYS A 227 13.90 141.27 -32.81
N ASP A 228 14.12 140.62 -33.95
CA ASP A 228 14.87 141.17 -35.09
C ASP A 228 14.27 142.52 -35.57
N ALA A 229 12.94 142.67 -35.50
CA ALA A 229 12.21 143.90 -35.83
C ALA A 229 12.35 145.03 -34.79
N LYS A 230 12.77 144.73 -33.55
CA LYS A 230 12.97 145.72 -32.46
C LYS A 230 14.41 146.19 -32.35
N LEU A 231 15.37 145.29 -32.63
CA LEU A 231 16.81 145.56 -32.55
C LEU A 231 17.21 146.81 -33.37
N LYS A 232 16.68 146.89 -34.59
CA LYS A 232 16.91 147.99 -35.55
C LYS A 232 16.38 149.37 -35.15
N LYS A 233 15.73 149.48 -33.98
CA LYS A 233 15.29 150.75 -33.38
C LYS A 233 16.11 151.15 -32.16
N LEU A 234 16.90 150.22 -31.59
CA LEU A 234 17.78 150.48 -30.44
C LEU A 234 19.22 150.82 -30.86
N GLU A 235 19.58 150.52 -32.12
CA GLU A 235 20.87 150.93 -32.72
C GLU A 235 21.02 152.46 -32.84
N GLU A 236 19.92 153.22 -32.92
CA GLU A 236 19.94 154.70 -32.93
C GLU A 236 20.06 155.31 -31.52
N ASP A 237 19.51 154.66 -30.49
CA ASP A 237 19.51 155.17 -29.11
C ASP A 237 20.83 154.86 -28.36
N LEU A 238 21.52 153.75 -28.69
CA LEU A 238 22.71 153.30 -27.96
C LEU A 238 23.89 154.29 -28.04
N ALA A 239 24.04 154.98 -29.18
CA ALA A 239 25.13 155.92 -29.46
C ALA A 239 25.15 157.16 -28.54
N LEU A 240 24.08 157.41 -27.77
CA LEU A 240 24.00 158.49 -26.79
C LEU A 240 24.35 158.05 -25.34
N SER A 241 24.48 156.75 -25.08
CA SER A 241 24.67 156.22 -23.72
C SER A 241 26.13 155.98 -23.32
N GLU A 242 27.02 155.76 -24.30
CA GLU A 242 28.41 155.32 -24.04
C GLU A 242 29.30 156.39 -23.36
N ASP A 243 28.95 157.67 -23.39
CA ASP A 243 29.78 158.79 -22.91
C ASP A 243 29.75 158.99 -21.37
N THR A 244 28.77 158.41 -20.66
CA THR A 244 28.39 158.94 -19.34
C THR A 244 28.94 158.24 -18.09
N ASN A 245 29.51 157.02 -18.13
CA ASN A 245 29.92 156.37 -16.87
C ASN A 245 31.19 155.50 -16.85
N GLN A 246 32.26 155.92 -17.55
CA GLN A 246 33.62 155.45 -17.28
C GLN A 246 34.21 155.99 -15.93
N LYS A 247 33.38 156.34 -14.93
CA LYS A 247 33.80 157.17 -13.78
C LYS A 247 33.55 156.60 -12.37
N LEU A 248 32.88 155.45 -12.22
CA LEU A 248 32.69 154.78 -10.92
C LEU A 248 33.57 153.52 -10.70
N VAL A 249 34.66 153.38 -11.46
CA VAL A 249 35.66 152.30 -11.31
C VAL A 249 36.67 152.57 -10.17
N LYS A 250 36.57 153.71 -9.46
CA LYS A 250 37.60 154.17 -8.48
C LYS A 250 37.07 154.66 -7.12
N GLU A 251 35.95 154.14 -6.65
CA GLU A 251 35.70 154.01 -5.21
C GLU A 251 35.97 152.55 -4.79
N LYS A 252 37.24 152.15 -4.63
CA LYS A 252 38.10 152.38 -3.46
C LYS A 252 37.89 151.27 -2.42
N LYS A 253 38.76 150.25 -2.41
CA LYS A 253 40.01 150.27 -1.62
C LYS A 253 39.78 150.68 -0.16
N LEU A 254 38.95 149.90 0.55
CA LEU A 254 38.78 150.02 2.00
C LEU A 254 38.34 148.70 2.67
N LEU A 255 38.88 147.58 2.19
CA LEU A 255 39.06 146.32 2.95
C LEU A 255 40.15 145.42 2.32
N GLU A 256 41.18 146.06 1.75
CA GLU A 256 42.52 145.45 1.68
C GLU A 256 43.12 145.42 3.12
N GLU A 257 44.27 144.75 3.29
CA GLU A 257 45.20 144.96 4.43
C GLU A 257 44.78 144.49 5.85
N ARG A 258 44.53 143.19 5.94
CA ARG A 258 45.27 142.30 6.88
C ARG A 258 45.55 140.98 6.14
N ALA A 259 46.49 140.93 5.19
CA ALA A 259 47.93 141.23 5.35
C ALA A 259 48.51 140.45 6.55
N ASN A 260 49.51 139.59 6.33
CA ASN A 260 50.92 139.99 6.38
C ASN A 260 51.12 140.94 7.57
N ASP A 261 51.73 140.49 8.67
CA ASP A 261 53.06 139.87 8.65
C ASP A 261 53.07 138.39 9.09
N LEU A 262 53.89 137.52 8.49
CA LEU A 262 55.37 137.50 8.52
C LEU A 262 55.85 137.41 9.99
N SER A 263 56.32 136.23 10.41
CA SER A 263 57.67 135.69 10.15
C SER A 263 58.68 136.22 11.16
N GLN A 264 59.32 135.29 11.89
CA GLN A 264 60.24 135.53 13.00
C GLN A 264 59.57 136.23 14.23
N ALA A 265 59.98 135.99 15.47
CA ALA A 265 61.00 135.06 15.98
C ALA A 265 60.45 133.61 16.06
N LEU A 266 61.13 132.57 15.56
CA LEU A 266 62.53 132.13 15.77
C LEU A 266 62.68 131.36 17.10
N ALA A 267 63.13 130.11 16.96
CA ALA A 267 63.62 129.21 18.00
C ALA A 267 62.53 128.72 19.01
N GLU A 268 62.49 127.46 19.46
CA GLU A 268 63.61 126.60 19.90
C GLU A 268 64.28 127.27 21.11
N GLU A 269 63.79 127.05 22.33
CA GLU A 269 63.97 125.74 22.96
C GLU A 269 62.92 125.43 24.03
N GLU A 270 63.08 124.24 24.62
CA GLU A 270 62.49 123.78 25.88
C GLU A 270 60.99 123.44 25.87
N GLU A 271 60.69 122.39 25.09
CA GLU A 271 60.24 121.07 25.59
C GLU A 271 59.15 120.94 26.70
N LYS A 272 58.46 119.79 26.69
CA LYS A 272 57.63 119.26 27.80
C LYS A 272 56.46 120.15 28.29
N ALA A 273 55.31 120.05 27.61
CA ALA A 273 54.07 119.46 28.17
C ALA A 273 52.77 119.97 27.50
N LYS A 274 51.69 119.18 27.38
CA LYS A 274 51.53 117.72 27.52
C LYS A 274 50.30 117.24 26.73
N HIS A 275 50.52 116.29 25.83
CA HIS A 275 49.93 114.93 25.91
C HIS A 275 48.40 114.70 25.84
N LEU A 276 47.52 115.71 25.99
CA LEU A 276 46.08 115.48 26.27
C LEU A 276 45.15 115.46 25.05
N SER A 277 45.38 116.26 24.00
CA SER A 277 44.42 116.37 22.88
C SER A 277 44.46 115.18 21.91
N LYS A 278 45.62 114.52 21.73
CA LYS A 278 45.75 113.28 20.93
C LYS A 278 45.05 112.06 21.56
N LEU A 279 44.51 112.18 22.77
CA LEU A 279 43.86 111.07 23.49
C LEU A 279 42.37 110.91 23.16
N LYS A 280 41.65 111.98 22.81
CA LYS A 280 40.18 111.96 22.74
C LYS A 280 39.65 111.20 21.51
N ALA A 281 40.03 111.62 20.30
CA ALA A 281 39.55 111.00 19.06
C ALA A 281 39.98 109.52 18.89
N LYS A 282 40.92 109.03 19.71
CA LYS A 282 41.37 107.64 19.72
C LYS A 282 40.67 106.76 20.78
N GLN A 283 39.76 107.33 21.57
CA GLN A 283 38.90 106.58 22.51
C GLN A 283 37.55 106.24 21.87
N GLU A 284 36.96 107.16 21.11
CA GLU A 284 35.61 107.01 20.54
C GLU A 284 35.53 105.87 19.50
N SER A 285 36.58 105.61 18.70
CA SER A 285 36.64 104.42 17.82
C SER A 285 36.99 103.12 18.57
N ALA A 286 37.62 103.21 19.75
CA ALA A 286 38.02 102.04 20.52
C ALA A 286 36.85 101.38 21.27
N ILE A 287 35.76 102.12 21.53
CA ILE A 287 34.56 101.60 22.21
C ILE A 287 33.77 100.69 21.26
N ALA A 288 33.47 101.14 20.04
CA ALA A 288 32.76 100.32 19.05
C ALA A 288 33.51 99.01 18.72
N GLU A 289 34.84 99.08 18.59
CA GLU A 289 35.69 97.90 18.38
C GLU A 289 35.73 96.94 19.58
N LEU A 290 35.38 97.37 20.80
CA LEU A 290 35.34 96.51 21.98
C LEU A 290 33.95 95.89 22.19
N GLU A 291 32.87 96.57 21.81
CA GLU A 291 31.51 96.02 21.85
C GLU A 291 31.34 94.87 20.83
N GLU A 292 31.87 95.01 19.60
CA GLU A 292 31.87 93.92 18.62
C GLU A 292 32.75 92.73 19.07
N LYS A 293 33.90 93.00 19.69
CA LYS A 293 34.79 91.96 20.22
C LYS A 293 34.19 91.24 21.43
N LEU A 294 33.40 91.92 22.27
CA LEU A 294 32.72 91.28 23.40
C LEU A 294 31.61 90.33 22.93
N LEU A 295 30.88 90.70 21.87
CA LEU A 295 29.86 89.80 21.28
C LEU A 295 30.52 88.58 20.62
N LYS A 296 31.60 88.79 19.87
CA LYS A 296 32.38 87.71 19.23
C LYS A 296 33.08 86.80 20.25
N ASP A 297 33.66 87.31 21.34
CA ASP A 297 34.25 86.47 22.39
C ASP A 297 33.18 85.67 23.14
N HIS A 298 31.97 86.21 23.33
CA HIS A 298 30.88 85.43 23.94
C HIS A 298 30.33 84.33 23.01
N GLN A 299 30.23 84.57 21.70
CA GLN A 299 29.90 83.55 20.72
C GLN A 299 31.00 82.49 20.60
N LEU A 300 32.26 82.91 20.43
CA LEU A 300 33.41 82.00 20.38
C LEU A 300 33.60 81.21 21.68
N ARG A 301 33.24 81.75 22.85
CA ARG A 301 33.18 80.96 24.10
C ARG A 301 32.05 79.95 24.11
N GLN A 302 30.84 80.28 23.63
CA GLN A 302 29.77 79.26 23.52
C GLN A 302 30.11 78.19 22.47
N GLU A 303 30.77 78.55 21.37
CA GLU A 303 31.23 77.59 20.36
C GLU A 303 32.42 76.77 20.87
N THR A 304 33.35 77.37 21.62
CA THR A 304 34.46 76.66 22.27
C THR A 304 33.95 75.74 23.38
N ASP A 305 32.97 76.13 24.20
CA ASP A 305 32.37 75.25 25.21
C ASP A 305 31.48 74.16 24.57
N ARG A 306 30.85 74.42 23.42
CA ARG A 306 30.14 73.38 22.65
C ARG A 306 31.11 72.42 21.95
N ALA A 307 32.17 72.91 21.34
CA ALA A 307 33.23 72.12 20.72
C ALA A 307 34.01 71.34 21.78
N LYS A 308 34.28 71.94 22.94
CA LYS A 308 34.89 71.29 24.10
C LYS A 308 33.97 70.23 24.68
N ARG A 309 32.66 70.48 24.84
CA ARG A 309 31.71 69.44 25.27
C ARG A 309 31.60 68.32 24.25
N LYS A 310 31.57 68.63 22.94
CA LYS A 310 31.65 67.63 21.87
C LYS A 310 32.92 66.81 21.94
N LEU A 311 34.08 67.45 22.05
CA LEU A 311 35.38 66.79 22.23
C LEU A 311 35.49 66.05 23.56
N GLU A 312 34.78 66.45 24.61
CA GLU A 312 34.71 65.75 25.89
C GLU A 312 33.79 64.52 25.80
N THR A 313 32.69 64.56 25.04
CA THR A 313 31.91 63.36 24.67
C THR A 313 32.66 62.47 23.69
N GLU A 314 33.28 63.00 22.64
CA GLU A 314 34.08 62.22 21.67
C GLU A 314 35.30 61.60 22.35
N LEU A 315 35.94 62.30 23.31
CA LEU A 315 37.00 61.73 24.15
C LEU A 315 36.47 60.73 25.19
N GLN A 316 35.20 60.83 25.61
CA GLN A 316 34.57 59.85 26.49
C GLN A 316 34.16 58.60 25.69
N ASP A 317 33.52 58.76 24.53
CA ASP A 317 33.18 57.71 23.58
C ASP A 317 34.44 57.00 23.09
N VAL A 318 35.53 57.72 22.79
CA VAL A 318 36.84 57.11 22.47
C VAL A 318 37.49 56.44 23.68
N LYS A 319 37.26 56.92 24.92
CA LYS A 319 37.70 56.20 26.14
C LYS A 319 36.87 54.95 26.41
N GLU A 320 35.56 54.98 26.15
CA GLU A 320 34.65 53.84 26.33
C GLU A 320 34.87 52.81 25.22
N GLN A 321 35.04 53.23 23.97
CA GLN A 321 35.56 52.37 22.89
C GLN A 321 36.96 51.84 23.20
N LEU A 322 37.87 52.62 23.78
CA LEU A 322 39.20 52.12 24.18
C LEU A 322 39.12 51.17 25.38
N ALA A 323 38.16 51.36 26.29
CA ALA A 323 37.90 50.46 27.42
C ALA A 323 37.20 49.16 26.97
N GLU A 324 36.26 49.25 26.02
CA GLU A 324 35.58 48.11 25.41
C GLU A 324 36.52 47.34 24.48
N ARG A 325 37.36 48.02 23.70
CA ARG A 325 38.45 47.38 22.94
C ARG A 325 39.50 46.77 23.86
N LYS A 326 39.79 47.37 25.03
CA LYS A 326 40.62 46.71 26.06
C LYS A 326 39.94 45.50 26.66
N ALA A 327 38.66 45.58 27.02
CA ALA A 327 37.90 44.43 27.54
C ALA A 327 37.86 43.29 26.50
N GLN A 328 37.64 43.61 25.22
CA GLN A 328 37.75 42.65 24.12
C GLN A 328 39.18 42.11 23.94
N LEU A 329 40.22 42.91 24.17
CA LEU A 329 41.62 42.47 24.05
C LEU A 329 42.03 41.60 25.25
N ASP A 330 41.57 41.92 26.46
CA ASP A 330 41.76 41.13 27.68
C ASP A 330 40.94 39.81 27.60
N GLU A 331 39.71 39.85 27.08
CA GLU A 331 38.88 38.66 26.83
C GLU A 331 39.46 37.80 25.70
N LEU A 332 39.96 38.41 24.62
CA LEU A 332 40.74 37.71 23.59
C LEU A 332 42.07 37.18 24.12
N GLN A 333 42.72 37.81 25.11
CA GLN A 333 43.89 37.26 25.79
C GLN A 333 43.52 36.07 26.69
N ILE A 334 42.37 36.08 27.35
CA ILE A 334 41.86 34.93 28.12
C ILE A 334 41.47 33.78 27.18
N VAL A 335 40.88 34.07 26.02
CA VAL A 335 40.61 33.07 24.97
C VAL A 335 41.91 32.57 24.33
N LEU A 336 42.89 33.44 24.07
CA LEU A 336 44.20 33.08 23.54
C LEU A 336 44.97 32.20 24.54
N ALA A 337 45.04 32.58 25.81
CA ALA A 337 45.68 31.78 26.86
C ALA A 337 45.03 30.40 27.01
N LYS A 338 43.68 30.31 26.93
CA LYS A 338 42.98 29.02 26.85
C LYS A 338 43.29 28.24 25.58
N ARG A 339 43.43 28.91 24.43
CA ARG A 339 43.83 28.28 23.16
C ARG A 339 45.29 27.84 23.18
N GLU A 340 46.17 28.53 23.89
CA GLU A 340 47.56 28.17 24.12
C GLU A 340 47.67 27.00 25.12
N GLU A 341 46.82 26.95 26.15
CA GLU A 341 46.71 25.81 27.08
C GLU A 341 46.11 24.57 26.41
N GLU A 342 45.05 24.73 25.60
CA GLU A 342 44.50 23.67 24.74
C GLU A 342 45.52 23.20 23.68
N LEU A 343 46.27 24.12 23.08
CA LEU A 343 47.33 23.80 22.11
C LEU A 343 48.52 23.10 22.78
N ALA A 344 48.93 23.52 23.98
CA ALA A 344 49.96 22.85 24.77
C ALA A 344 49.50 21.45 25.19
N SER A 345 48.22 21.27 25.55
CA SER A 345 47.63 19.96 25.82
C SER A 345 47.57 19.09 24.56
N ALA A 346 47.24 19.68 23.40
CA ALA A 346 47.24 18.99 22.11
C ALA A 346 48.65 18.59 21.64
N ILE A 347 49.66 19.45 21.86
CA ILE A 347 51.08 19.15 21.59
C ILE A 347 51.55 18.04 22.55
N SER A 348 51.25 18.13 23.84
CA SER A 348 51.59 17.06 24.80
C SER A 348 50.96 15.72 24.42
N ARG A 349 49.72 15.71 23.89
CA ARG A 349 49.10 14.49 23.34
C ARG A 349 49.73 14.04 22.02
N ALA A 350 50.12 14.96 21.15
CA ALA A 350 50.82 14.63 19.91
C ALA A 350 52.23 14.06 20.17
N ASP A 351 52.90 14.49 21.23
CA ASP A 351 54.17 13.95 21.71
C ASP A 351 53.97 12.59 22.41
N GLU A 352 52.92 12.41 23.21
CA GLU A 352 52.54 11.11 23.78
C GLU A 352 52.14 10.09 22.70
N GLU A 353 51.27 10.47 21.77
CA GLU A 353 50.92 9.66 20.59
C GLU A 353 52.14 9.43 19.69
N GLY A 354 53.03 10.42 19.54
CA GLY A 354 54.29 10.28 18.82
C GLY A 354 55.22 9.25 19.47
N ALA A 355 55.36 9.28 20.79
CA ALA A 355 56.12 8.30 21.56
C ALA A 355 55.49 6.90 21.52
N LEU A 356 54.17 6.80 21.64
CA LEU A 356 53.42 5.54 21.49
C LEU A 356 53.53 4.99 20.06
N ARG A 357 53.49 5.84 19.04
CA ARG A 357 53.63 5.46 17.62
C ARG A 357 55.06 5.05 17.29
N ALA A 358 56.07 5.70 17.86
CA ALA A 358 57.47 5.28 17.78
C ALA A 358 57.71 3.96 18.51
N SER A 359 57.09 3.76 19.68
CA SER A 359 57.12 2.49 20.43
C SER A 359 56.45 1.36 19.63
N ALA A 360 55.26 1.60 19.09
CA ALA A 360 54.53 0.66 18.23
C ALA A 360 55.28 0.37 16.92
N GLN A 361 55.94 1.35 16.31
CA GLN A 361 56.75 1.14 15.11
C GLN A 361 58.06 0.39 15.40
N LYS A 362 58.63 0.55 16.61
CA LYS A 362 59.75 -0.27 17.10
C LYS A 362 59.30 -1.72 17.35
N ALA A 363 58.18 -1.91 18.04
CA ALA A 363 57.59 -3.23 18.26
C ALA A 363 57.16 -3.91 16.94
N ALA A 364 56.68 -3.15 15.95
CA ALA A 364 56.38 -3.65 14.62
C ALA A 364 57.65 -4.13 13.91
N ARG A 365 58.75 -3.36 13.94
CA ARG A 365 60.04 -3.79 13.39
C ARG A 365 60.66 -4.99 14.12
N GLU A 366 60.48 -5.07 15.43
CA GLU A 366 60.91 -6.23 16.23
C GLU A 366 60.06 -7.47 15.91
N ALA A 367 58.77 -7.30 15.63
CA ALA A 367 57.89 -8.37 15.14
C ALA A 367 58.19 -8.75 13.67
N GLU A 368 58.51 -7.79 12.80
CA GLU A 368 58.94 -8.03 11.41
C GLU A 368 60.29 -8.78 11.37
N SER A 369 61.23 -8.42 12.25
CA SER A 369 62.49 -9.18 12.44
C SER A 369 62.20 -10.59 12.92
N ALA A 370 61.43 -10.76 14.00
CA ALA A 370 61.08 -12.08 14.52
C ALA A 370 60.28 -12.94 13.51
N LEU A 371 59.50 -12.31 12.62
CA LEU A 371 58.82 -13.00 11.52
C LEU A 371 59.80 -13.41 10.41
N ALA A 372 60.82 -12.59 10.11
CA ALA A 372 61.88 -12.93 9.17
C ALA A 372 62.77 -14.06 9.72
N ASP A 373 63.20 -13.96 10.99
CA ASP A 373 63.97 -14.98 11.71
C ASP A 373 63.20 -16.32 11.72
N ALA A 374 61.90 -16.29 12.08
CA ALA A 374 61.04 -17.47 12.03
C ALA A 374 60.77 -17.99 10.60
N HIS A 375 60.92 -17.16 9.57
CA HIS A 375 60.81 -17.58 8.18
C HIS A 375 62.12 -18.20 7.67
N GLU A 376 63.30 -17.71 8.10
CA GLU A 376 64.58 -18.41 7.89
C GLU A 376 64.60 -19.76 8.61
N ASP A 377 64.12 -19.84 9.86
CA ASP A 377 63.95 -21.11 10.59
C ASP A 377 63.00 -22.08 9.85
N LEU A 378 61.90 -21.57 9.27
CA LEU A 378 60.97 -22.40 8.49
C LEU A 378 61.57 -22.87 7.15
N GLU A 379 62.34 -22.03 6.47
CA GLU A 379 63.10 -22.42 5.27
C GLU A 379 64.22 -23.43 5.62
N ALA A 380 64.87 -23.26 6.78
CA ALA A 380 65.87 -24.18 7.30
C ALA A 380 65.28 -25.53 7.71
N GLU A 381 64.09 -25.57 8.34
CA GLU A 381 63.36 -26.81 8.65
C GLU A 381 62.94 -27.52 7.35
N ARG A 382 62.40 -26.79 6.37
CA ARG A 382 62.08 -27.33 5.03
C ARG A 382 63.32 -27.89 4.31
N ALA A 383 64.47 -27.21 4.41
CA ALA A 383 65.73 -27.65 3.83
C ALA A 383 66.34 -28.86 4.57
N ALA A 384 66.21 -28.91 5.90
CA ALA A 384 66.60 -30.06 6.71
C ALA A 384 65.70 -31.27 6.43
N ARG A 385 64.39 -31.05 6.30
CA ARG A 385 63.38 -32.05 5.97
C ARG A 385 63.54 -32.62 4.57
N THR A 386 63.76 -31.79 3.55
CA THR A 386 64.06 -32.31 2.19
C THR A 386 65.40 -33.05 2.15
N LYS A 387 66.41 -32.65 2.93
CA LYS A 387 67.63 -33.47 3.12
C LYS A 387 67.35 -34.80 3.82
N ALA A 388 66.49 -34.82 4.85
CA ALA A 388 66.13 -36.04 5.57
C ALA A 388 65.26 -36.99 4.73
N GLU A 389 64.28 -36.47 3.99
CA GLU A 389 63.46 -37.25 3.06
C GLU A 389 64.30 -37.78 1.88
N LYS A 390 65.34 -37.06 1.45
CA LYS A 390 66.33 -37.58 0.51
C LYS A 390 67.22 -38.67 1.12
N LEU A 391 67.81 -38.44 2.30
CA LEU A 391 68.61 -39.45 3.00
C LEU A 391 67.81 -40.75 3.24
N ARG A 392 66.53 -40.64 3.58
CA ARG A 392 65.63 -41.79 3.79
C ARG A 392 65.26 -42.52 2.49
N ARG A 393 65.48 -41.89 1.34
CA ARG A 393 65.34 -42.51 0.02
C ARG A 393 66.64 -43.19 -0.38
N ASP A 394 67.75 -42.46 -0.29
CA ASP A 394 69.11 -42.95 -0.57
C ASP A 394 69.39 -44.22 0.28
N LEU A 395 69.13 -44.19 1.60
CA LEU A 395 69.25 -45.34 2.51
C LEU A 395 68.30 -46.50 2.18
N ASN A 396 67.15 -46.26 1.56
CA ASN A 396 66.22 -47.33 1.16
C ASN A 396 66.68 -47.99 -0.15
N GLU A 397 67.30 -47.22 -1.05
CA GLU A 397 67.89 -47.73 -2.28
C GLU A 397 69.19 -48.52 -1.96
N GLU A 398 69.99 -48.08 -0.98
CA GLU A 398 71.10 -48.87 -0.40
C GLU A 398 70.64 -50.18 0.27
N LEU A 399 69.50 -50.18 0.98
CA LEU A 399 69.00 -51.37 1.67
C LEU A 399 68.47 -52.44 0.70
N GLU A 400 67.86 -52.03 -0.42
CA GLU A 400 67.52 -52.97 -1.51
C GLU A 400 68.76 -53.47 -2.26
N ALA A 401 69.78 -52.61 -2.48
CA ALA A 401 71.05 -53.04 -3.07
C ALA A 401 71.75 -54.10 -2.18
N LEU A 402 71.87 -53.85 -0.87
CA LEU A 402 72.45 -54.79 0.09
C LEU A 402 71.68 -56.11 0.19
N LYS A 403 70.35 -56.12 -0.02
CA LYS A 403 69.58 -57.38 -0.14
C LYS A 403 69.95 -58.16 -1.40
N SER A 404 70.19 -57.48 -2.52
CA SER A 404 70.61 -58.14 -3.76
C SER A 404 72.02 -58.71 -3.63
N GLU A 405 72.97 -57.95 -3.07
CA GLU A 405 74.35 -58.43 -2.85
C GLU A 405 74.43 -59.57 -1.82
N LEU A 406 73.51 -59.62 -0.83
CA LEU A 406 73.40 -60.71 0.13
C LEU A 406 72.86 -62.02 -0.50
N LEU A 407 72.11 -61.95 -1.60
CA LEU A 407 71.58 -63.11 -2.31
C LEU A 407 72.60 -63.75 -3.27
N ASP A 408 73.46 -62.94 -3.90
CA ASP A 408 74.45 -63.43 -4.89
C ASP A 408 75.79 -63.91 -4.27
N SER A 409 75.99 -63.77 -2.95
CA SER A 409 77.30 -63.95 -2.30
C SER A 409 77.55 -65.28 -1.55
N LEU A 410 76.71 -66.31 -1.74
CA LEU A 410 76.74 -67.52 -0.90
C LEU A 410 76.84 -68.89 -1.61
N ASP A 411 77.31 -68.95 -2.86
CA ASP A 411 77.55 -70.23 -3.56
C ASP A 411 78.97 -70.39 -4.14
N THR A 412 79.91 -70.85 -3.30
CA THR A 412 81.18 -71.55 -3.63
C THR A 412 81.91 -71.86 -2.31
N THR A 413 82.56 -73.00 -2.09
CA THR A 413 83.69 -73.54 -2.88
C THR A 413 83.78 -75.08 -2.74
N ALA A 414 84.27 -75.77 -3.78
CA ALA A 414 84.33 -77.23 -3.82
C ALA A 414 85.57 -77.83 -3.10
N ALA A 415 85.32 -78.64 -2.06
CA ALA A 415 86.32 -79.55 -1.47
C ALA A 415 85.74 -80.92 -1.01
N GLN A 416 84.42 -81.14 -1.13
CA GLN A 416 83.76 -82.43 -0.82
C GLN A 416 83.13 -83.09 -2.06
N GLN A 417 83.50 -82.65 -3.26
CA GLN A 417 82.79 -82.98 -4.50
C GLN A 417 82.94 -84.46 -4.92
N GLU A 418 84.01 -85.14 -4.50
CA GLU A 418 84.22 -86.58 -4.77
C GLU A 418 83.36 -87.51 -3.91
N LEU A 419 82.89 -87.06 -2.72
CA LEU A 419 82.02 -87.88 -1.87
C LEU A 419 80.53 -87.79 -2.29
N ARG A 420 80.16 -86.77 -3.07
CA ARG A 420 78.78 -86.58 -3.58
C ARG A 420 78.38 -87.65 -4.61
N SER A 421 79.25 -87.96 -5.56
CA SER A 421 78.98 -88.85 -6.70
C SER A 421 78.35 -90.20 -6.31
N LYS A 422 78.74 -90.79 -5.17
CA LYS A 422 78.19 -92.07 -4.70
C LYS A 422 76.86 -91.96 -3.93
N ARG A 423 76.48 -90.77 -3.45
CA ARG A 423 75.15 -90.51 -2.85
C ARG A 423 74.15 -89.99 -3.87
N GLU A 424 74.60 -89.28 -4.88
CA GLU A 424 73.74 -88.72 -5.93
C GLU A 424 72.98 -89.82 -6.72
N GLN A 425 73.56 -91.01 -6.85
CA GLN A 425 72.91 -92.14 -7.54
C GLN A 425 71.73 -92.75 -6.74
N GLU A 426 71.80 -92.77 -5.40
CA GLU A 426 70.69 -93.21 -4.54
C GLU A 426 69.64 -92.10 -4.39
N VAL A 427 70.07 -90.85 -4.25
CA VAL A 427 69.20 -89.68 -4.15
C VAL A 427 68.41 -89.44 -5.45
N ALA A 428 68.96 -89.75 -6.62
CA ALA A 428 68.25 -89.60 -7.90
C ALA A 428 67.01 -90.51 -8.04
N VAL A 429 67.04 -91.69 -7.41
CA VAL A 429 65.87 -92.60 -7.40
C VAL A 429 64.79 -92.07 -6.47
N LEU A 430 65.17 -91.69 -5.24
CA LEU A 430 64.25 -91.14 -4.24
C LEU A 430 63.66 -89.79 -4.64
N LYS A 431 64.41 -88.96 -5.39
CA LYS A 431 63.90 -87.70 -5.94
C LYS A 431 62.76 -87.91 -6.93
N ARG A 432 62.83 -88.91 -7.83
CA ARG A 432 61.74 -89.14 -8.79
C ARG A 432 60.42 -89.53 -8.10
N SER A 433 60.46 -90.44 -7.13
CA SER A 433 59.25 -90.77 -6.36
C SER A 433 58.71 -89.57 -5.58
N LEU A 434 59.59 -88.72 -5.04
CA LEU A 434 59.18 -87.51 -4.32
C LEU A 434 58.63 -86.43 -5.25
N GLU A 435 59.17 -86.29 -6.47
CA GLU A 435 58.71 -85.36 -7.50
C GLU A 435 57.35 -85.80 -8.08
N GLU A 436 57.12 -87.10 -8.27
CA GLU A 436 55.84 -87.66 -8.70
C GLU A 436 54.75 -87.53 -7.60
N GLU A 437 55.06 -87.81 -6.33
CA GLU A 437 54.12 -87.57 -5.22
C GLU A 437 53.88 -86.07 -4.96
N ALA A 438 54.89 -85.22 -5.10
CA ALA A 438 54.72 -83.77 -4.96
C ALA A 438 53.81 -83.19 -6.06
N ALA A 439 54.01 -83.58 -7.32
CA ALA A 439 53.15 -83.15 -8.43
C ALA A 439 51.70 -83.65 -8.25
N SER A 440 51.52 -84.88 -7.75
CA SER A 440 50.21 -85.41 -7.38
C SER A 440 49.55 -84.59 -6.26
N HIS A 441 50.28 -84.29 -5.19
CA HIS A 441 49.80 -83.45 -4.10
C HIS A 441 49.47 -82.01 -4.53
N GLU A 442 50.25 -81.41 -5.43
CA GLU A 442 50.00 -80.06 -5.93
C GLU A 442 48.78 -79.99 -6.88
N ALA A 443 48.56 -81.03 -7.68
CA ALA A 443 47.32 -81.20 -8.46
C ALA A 443 46.09 -81.33 -7.55
N VAL A 444 46.15 -82.17 -6.50
CA VAL A 444 45.06 -82.30 -5.52
C VAL A 444 44.83 -81.00 -4.75
N LEU A 445 45.90 -80.29 -4.34
CA LEU A 445 45.78 -79.01 -3.64
C LEU A 445 45.20 -77.90 -4.52
N THR A 446 45.47 -77.89 -5.82
CA THR A 446 44.89 -76.91 -6.75
C THR A 446 43.42 -77.20 -7.06
N GLU A 447 43.02 -78.47 -7.23
CA GLU A 447 41.60 -78.85 -7.35
C GLU A 447 40.83 -78.52 -6.06
N GLN A 448 41.39 -78.84 -4.89
CA GLN A 448 40.80 -78.52 -3.58
C GLN A 448 40.66 -77.01 -3.39
N ARG A 449 41.68 -76.20 -3.73
CA ARG A 449 41.56 -74.73 -3.68
C ARG A 449 40.45 -74.20 -4.60
N HIS A 450 40.24 -74.81 -5.77
CA HIS A 450 39.17 -74.40 -6.68
C HIS A 450 37.78 -74.76 -6.14
N LYS A 451 37.61 -75.95 -5.54
CA LYS A 451 36.35 -76.36 -4.87
C LYS A 451 35.99 -75.45 -3.70
N HIS A 452 36.89 -75.26 -2.74
CA HIS A 452 36.66 -74.36 -1.60
C HIS A 452 36.37 -72.92 -2.07
N SER A 453 36.97 -72.46 -3.18
CA SER A 453 36.66 -71.14 -3.77
C SER A 453 35.23 -71.06 -4.31
N GLN A 454 34.70 -72.11 -4.94
CA GLN A 454 33.32 -72.14 -5.44
C GLN A 454 32.31 -72.29 -4.29
N GLU A 455 32.62 -73.12 -3.29
CA GLU A 455 31.78 -73.32 -2.10
C GLU A 455 31.69 -72.04 -1.25
N LEU A 456 32.80 -71.34 -1.05
CA LEU A 456 32.81 -70.00 -0.43
C LEU A 456 31.94 -69.01 -1.20
N GLN A 457 31.93 -69.07 -2.53
CA GLN A 457 31.14 -68.15 -3.37
C GLN A 457 29.63 -68.43 -3.22
N GLN A 458 29.22 -69.70 -3.24
CA GLN A 458 27.83 -70.11 -3.01
C GLN A 458 27.35 -69.79 -1.58
N LEU A 459 28.19 -70.03 -0.56
CA LEU A 459 27.89 -69.65 0.83
C LEU A 459 27.70 -68.13 0.98
N ASN A 460 28.48 -67.31 0.27
CA ASN A 460 28.35 -65.85 0.32
C ASN A 460 27.02 -65.36 -0.31
N GLU A 461 26.59 -65.99 -1.41
CA GLU A 461 25.31 -65.69 -2.05
C GLU A 461 24.11 -66.13 -1.19
N GLN A 462 24.17 -67.32 -0.57
CA GLN A 462 23.18 -67.77 0.41
C GLN A 462 23.12 -66.84 1.63
N HIS A 463 24.27 -66.46 2.17
CA HIS A 463 24.37 -65.53 3.30
C HIS A 463 23.71 -64.17 2.97
N GLU A 464 23.95 -63.57 1.80
CA GLU A 464 23.28 -62.32 1.39
C GLU A 464 21.76 -62.47 1.15
N GLN A 465 21.26 -63.65 0.74
CA GLN A 465 19.82 -63.92 0.69
C GLN A 465 19.22 -63.99 2.10
N ILE A 466 19.84 -64.73 3.02
CA ILE A 466 19.40 -64.86 4.43
C ILE A 466 19.42 -63.48 5.12
N LYS A 467 20.44 -62.66 4.86
CA LYS A 467 20.56 -61.28 5.36
C LYS A 467 19.38 -60.39 4.97
N LYS A 468 18.91 -60.51 3.72
CA LYS A 468 17.73 -59.79 3.21
C LYS A 468 16.42 -60.30 3.83
N ALA A 469 16.29 -61.62 4.03
CA ALA A 469 15.15 -62.21 4.71
C ALA A 469 15.08 -61.78 6.19
N LYS A 470 16.20 -61.82 6.93
CA LYS A 470 16.30 -61.33 8.32
C LYS A 470 15.92 -59.86 8.44
N ALA A 471 16.44 -59.01 7.55
CA ALA A 471 16.12 -57.58 7.53
C ALA A 471 14.63 -57.28 7.21
N ALA A 472 13.91 -58.18 6.52
CA ALA A 472 12.47 -58.07 6.33
C ALA A 472 11.67 -58.51 7.56
N LEU A 473 12.07 -59.62 8.19
CA LEU A 473 11.43 -60.17 9.40
C LEU A 473 11.62 -59.27 10.62
N GLU A 474 12.82 -58.70 10.84
CA GLU A 474 13.06 -57.71 11.89
C GLU A 474 12.17 -56.47 11.72
N LYS A 475 11.92 -56.06 10.47
CA LYS A 475 10.98 -54.98 10.14
C LYS A 475 9.55 -55.32 10.53
N ALA A 476 9.07 -56.51 10.14
CA ALA A 476 7.71 -56.98 10.45
C ALA A 476 7.48 -57.11 11.96
N LYS A 477 8.46 -57.65 12.69
CA LYS A 477 8.43 -57.74 14.16
C LYS A 477 8.37 -56.35 14.81
N GLN A 478 9.18 -55.40 14.34
CA GLN A 478 9.17 -54.03 14.87
C GLN A 478 7.85 -53.28 14.63
N THR A 479 7.12 -53.56 13.53
CA THR A 479 5.76 -53.04 13.35
C THR A 479 4.77 -53.61 14.38
N LEU A 480 4.76 -54.93 14.60
CA LEU A 480 3.82 -55.56 15.54
C LEU A 480 4.12 -55.20 17.01
N GLU A 481 5.39 -55.08 17.39
CA GLU A 481 5.79 -54.60 18.72
C GLU A 481 5.47 -53.10 18.91
N ALA A 482 5.50 -52.30 17.84
CA ALA A 482 5.06 -50.91 17.88
C ALA A 482 3.53 -50.80 18.04
N GLU A 483 2.73 -51.47 17.20
CA GLU A 483 1.26 -51.43 17.24
C GLU A 483 0.70 -51.81 18.63
N ASN A 484 1.27 -52.83 19.27
CA ASN A 484 0.84 -53.27 20.60
C ASN A 484 1.22 -52.25 21.72
N ALA A 485 2.37 -51.59 21.58
CA ALA A 485 2.78 -50.51 22.49
C ALA A 485 2.02 -49.19 22.24
N ASP A 486 1.66 -48.92 20.99
CA ASP A 486 0.87 -47.77 20.58
C ASP A 486 -0.57 -47.91 21.10
N LEU A 487 -1.23 -49.06 20.95
CA LEU A 487 -2.53 -49.32 21.60
C LEU A 487 -2.50 -49.12 23.13
N ALA A 488 -1.43 -49.59 23.79
CA ALA A 488 -1.25 -49.41 25.24
C ALA A 488 -0.98 -47.95 25.67
N THR A 489 -0.51 -47.09 24.75
CA THR A 489 -0.29 -45.66 24.99
C THR A 489 -1.41 -44.77 24.42
N GLU A 490 -2.18 -45.23 23.45
CA GLU A 490 -3.49 -44.69 23.08
C GLU A 490 -4.46 -44.85 24.25
N LEU A 491 -4.53 -46.01 24.92
CA LEU A 491 -5.39 -46.18 26.09
C LEU A 491 -5.08 -45.17 27.22
N LYS A 492 -3.79 -44.84 27.43
CA LYS A 492 -3.33 -43.87 28.44
C LYS A 492 -3.43 -42.42 27.98
N SER A 493 -3.17 -42.13 26.71
CA SER A 493 -3.30 -40.77 26.16
C SER A 493 -4.75 -40.40 25.90
N ALA A 494 -5.63 -41.37 25.59
CA ALA A 494 -7.08 -41.20 25.57
C ALA A 494 -7.63 -40.96 26.97
N SER A 495 -7.14 -41.63 28.02
CA SER A 495 -7.59 -41.32 29.40
C SER A 495 -7.11 -39.94 29.86
N ALA A 496 -5.87 -39.54 29.53
CA ALA A 496 -5.35 -38.20 29.82
C ALA A 496 -6.04 -37.10 28.99
N ALA A 497 -6.27 -37.32 27.69
CA ALA A 497 -6.99 -36.40 26.81
C ALA A 497 -8.50 -36.38 27.09
N ARG A 498 -9.07 -37.45 27.67
CA ARG A 498 -10.42 -37.44 28.24
C ARG A 498 -10.45 -36.60 29.51
N ALA A 499 -9.44 -36.65 30.38
CA ALA A 499 -9.37 -35.79 31.57
C ALA A 499 -9.11 -34.31 31.24
N GLU A 500 -8.19 -34.00 30.32
CA GLU A 500 -7.96 -32.63 29.86
C GLU A 500 -9.12 -32.14 28.99
N GLY A 501 -9.65 -32.99 28.11
CA GLY A 501 -10.86 -32.76 27.35
C GLY A 501 -12.07 -32.54 28.24
N GLU A 502 -12.18 -33.22 29.38
CA GLU A 502 -13.23 -32.99 30.39
C GLU A 502 -13.03 -31.69 31.17
N ARG A 503 -11.77 -31.27 31.39
CA ARG A 503 -11.46 -29.96 31.99
C ARG A 503 -11.78 -28.82 31.02
N ARG A 504 -11.41 -28.95 29.75
CA ARG A 504 -11.76 -28.02 28.67
C ARG A 504 -13.26 -28.06 28.39
N ARG A 505 -13.91 -29.22 28.45
CA ARG A 505 -15.37 -29.40 28.40
C ARG A 505 -16.02 -28.64 29.53
N LYS A 506 -15.62 -28.81 30.79
CA LYS A 506 -16.20 -28.03 31.92
C LYS A 506 -15.98 -26.52 31.80
N GLN A 507 -14.85 -26.09 31.22
CA GLN A 507 -14.60 -24.66 30.96
C GLN A 507 -15.45 -24.13 29.79
N ALA A 508 -15.60 -24.91 28.72
CA ALA A 508 -16.49 -24.62 27.60
C ALA A 508 -17.98 -24.77 27.95
N GLU A 509 -18.33 -25.62 28.92
CA GLU A 509 -19.67 -25.79 29.51
C GLU A 509 -19.99 -24.63 30.45
N ALA A 510 -19.00 -24.06 31.16
CA ALA A 510 -19.19 -22.81 31.89
C ALA A 510 -19.40 -21.63 30.92
N GLN A 511 -18.61 -21.54 29.86
CA GLN A 511 -18.79 -20.52 28.80
C GLN A 511 -20.09 -20.74 28.01
N LEU A 512 -20.48 -21.98 27.73
CA LEU A 512 -21.77 -22.33 27.13
C LEU A 512 -22.91 -22.15 28.11
N ALA A 513 -22.73 -22.28 29.43
CA ALA A 513 -23.76 -21.96 30.41
C ALA A 513 -23.94 -20.44 30.54
N GLU A 514 -22.88 -19.65 30.44
CA GLU A 514 -22.97 -18.18 30.40
C GLU A 514 -23.58 -17.70 29.07
N LEU A 515 -23.15 -18.26 27.94
CA LEU A 515 -23.71 -17.98 26.62
C LEU A 515 -25.12 -18.53 26.46
N ALA A 516 -25.48 -19.67 27.06
CA ALA A 516 -26.85 -20.20 27.06
C ALA A 516 -27.74 -19.51 28.09
N ALA A 517 -27.20 -18.94 29.17
CA ALA A 517 -27.95 -18.02 30.03
C ALA A 517 -28.27 -16.73 29.27
N LYS A 518 -27.28 -16.14 28.58
CA LYS A 518 -27.47 -14.97 27.70
C LYS A 518 -28.36 -15.29 26.48
N LEU A 519 -28.27 -16.49 25.92
CA LEU A 519 -29.16 -16.95 24.86
C LEU A 519 -30.56 -17.17 25.42
N GLN A 520 -30.73 -17.81 26.57
CA GLN A 520 -32.03 -17.99 27.22
C GLN A 520 -32.64 -16.67 27.69
N GLU A 521 -31.84 -15.66 28.02
CA GLU A 521 -32.29 -14.29 28.31
C GLU A 521 -32.74 -13.59 27.02
N ASN A 522 -31.96 -13.69 25.94
CA ASN A 522 -32.35 -13.19 24.62
C ASN A 522 -33.52 -13.97 24.01
N GLU A 523 -33.68 -15.26 24.32
CA GLU A 523 -34.81 -16.09 23.90
C GLU A 523 -36.02 -15.90 24.80
N ARG A 524 -35.87 -15.56 26.08
CA ARG A 524 -36.98 -15.01 26.88
C ARG A 524 -37.43 -13.67 26.33
N ALA A 525 -36.51 -12.77 26.00
CA ALA A 525 -36.87 -11.52 25.32
C ALA A 525 -37.51 -11.76 23.94
N ARG A 526 -36.99 -12.70 23.13
CA ARG A 526 -37.57 -13.10 21.84
C ARG A 526 -38.92 -13.77 22.00
N VAL A 527 -39.11 -14.60 23.04
CA VAL A 527 -40.38 -15.27 23.34
C VAL A 527 -41.38 -14.28 23.90
N GLU A 528 -41.02 -13.35 24.79
CA GLU A 528 -41.90 -12.27 25.25
C GLU A 528 -42.31 -11.34 24.10
N VAL A 529 -41.39 -11.01 23.19
CA VAL A 529 -41.71 -10.25 21.97
C VAL A 529 -42.55 -11.10 21.01
N SER A 530 -42.26 -12.39 20.85
CA SER A 530 -43.04 -13.30 20.01
C SER A 530 -44.41 -13.60 20.59
N GLU A 531 -44.59 -13.63 21.92
CA GLU A 531 -45.86 -13.79 22.61
C GLU A 531 -46.67 -12.49 22.56
N LYS A 532 -46.01 -11.32 22.59
CA LYS A 532 -46.66 -10.04 22.28
C LYS A 532 -47.10 -10.00 20.81
N CYS A 533 -46.26 -10.41 19.87
CA CYS A 533 -46.63 -10.51 18.46
C CYS A 533 -47.72 -11.56 18.21
N VAL A 534 -47.66 -12.74 18.86
CA VAL A 534 -48.69 -13.79 18.76
C VAL A 534 -49.97 -13.41 19.52
N ARG A 535 -49.93 -12.59 20.57
CA ARG A 535 -51.15 -11.97 21.13
C ARG A 535 -51.73 -10.95 20.18
N LEU A 536 -50.96 -9.98 19.70
CA LEU A 536 -51.45 -8.97 18.75
C LEU A 536 -51.95 -9.62 17.45
N GLN A 537 -51.30 -10.70 16.99
CA GLN A 537 -51.75 -11.50 15.86
C GLN A 537 -52.97 -12.35 16.20
N SER A 538 -53.07 -12.95 17.39
CA SER A 538 -54.27 -13.69 17.83
C SER A 538 -55.45 -12.76 18.11
N GLU A 539 -55.21 -11.53 18.54
CA GLU A 539 -56.20 -10.46 18.70
C GLU A 539 -56.66 -9.95 17.32
N ALA A 540 -55.73 -9.81 16.35
CA ALA A 540 -56.06 -9.52 14.96
C ALA A 540 -56.78 -10.68 14.26
N GLU A 541 -56.39 -11.93 14.49
CA GLU A 541 -57.03 -13.14 13.98
C GLU A 541 -58.38 -13.40 14.69
N GLN A 542 -58.55 -13.01 15.96
CA GLN A 542 -59.86 -12.99 16.61
C GLN A 542 -60.73 -11.86 16.08
N ALA A 543 -60.19 -10.69 15.78
CA ALA A 543 -60.94 -9.60 15.13
C ALA A 543 -61.35 -10.00 13.70
N LEU A 544 -60.46 -10.65 12.94
CA LEU A 544 -60.74 -11.21 11.63
C LEU A 544 -61.72 -12.40 11.72
N ALA A 545 -61.60 -13.30 12.69
CA ALA A 545 -62.57 -14.39 12.87
C ALA A 545 -63.93 -13.89 13.41
N GLN A 546 -63.98 -12.77 14.13
CA GLN A 546 -65.22 -12.08 14.48
C GLN A 546 -65.83 -11.39 13.26
N LEU A 547 -65.01 -10.81 12.38
CA LEU A 547 -65.44 -10.26 11.10
C LEU A 547 -65.95 -11.36 10.16
N GLU A 548 -65.18 -12.43 9.95
CA GLU A 548 -65.60 -13.62 9.19
C GLU A 548 -66.83 -14.28 9.82
N GLN A 549 -66.97 -14.34 11.15
CA GLN A 549 -68.22 -14.79 11.75
C GLN A 549 -69.38 -13.83 11.53
N ALA A 550 -69.15 -12.51 11.47
CA ALA A 550 -70.18 -11.53 11.16
C ALA A 550 -70.58 -11.61 9.67
N GLU A 551 -69.62 -11.78 8.77
CA GLU A 551 -69.82 -11.98 7.33
C GLU A 551 -70.42 -13.35 7.02
N LEU A 552 -70.05 -14.42 7.73
CA LEU A 552 -70.71 -15.73 7.66
C LEU A 552 -72.11 -15.69 8.24
N LYS A 553 -72.37 -14.92 9.31
CA LYS A 553 -73.74 -14.70 9.82
C LYS A 553 -74.56 -13.86 8.86
N ALA A 554 -73.99 -12.83 8.23
CA ALA A 554 -74.64 -12.02 7.21
C ALA A 554 -74.89 -12.82 5.92
N SER A 555 -73.94 -13.65 5.49
CA SER A 555 -74.03 -14.54 4.33
C SER A 555 -74.99 -15.71 4.59
N ALA A 556 -75.00 -16.27 5.80
CA ALA A 556 -75.99 -17.27 6.23
C ALA A 556 -77.38 -16.66 6.41
N ALA A 557 -77.50 -15.41 6.87
CA ALA A 557 -78.77 -14.67 6.91
C ALA A 557 -79.27 -14.31 5.51
N ALA A 558 -78.38 -13.89 4.60
CA ALA A 558 -78.71 -13.64 3.19
C ALA A 558 -79.08 -14.92 2.45
N LYS A 559 -78.38 -16.04 2.72
CA LYS A 559 -78.74 -17.37 2.23
C LYS A 559 -80.05 -17.85 2.83
N HIS A 560 -80.30 -17.70 4.14
CA HIS A 560 -81.59 -18.04 4.73
C HIS A 560 -82.71 -17.14 4.20
N ALA A 561 -82.47 -15.85 3.94
CA ALA A 561 -83.45 -14.97 3.29
C ALA A 561 -83.72 -15.42 1.85
N ALA A 562 -82.69 -15.79 1.09
CA ALA A 562 -82.83 -16.34 -0.26
C ALA A 562 -83.52 -17.71 -0.27
N THR A 563 -83.21 -18.60 0.68
CA THR A 563 -83.86 -19.91 0.86
C THR A 563 -85.29 -19.77 1.38
N LEU A 564 -85.58 -18.82 2.26
CA LEU A 564 -86.96 -18.51 2.67
C LEU A 564 -87.75 -17.83 1.54
N THR A 565 -87.10 -17.04 0.68
CA THR A 565 -87.72 -16.49 -0.54
C THR A 565 -87.97 -17.60 -1.56
N ALA A 566 -87.02 -18.52 -1.74
CA ALA A 566 -87.16 -19.70 -2.59
C ALA A 566 -88.26 -20.62 -2.06
N GLN A 567 -88.26 -20.97 -0.77
CA GLN A 567 -89.30 -21.75 -0.10
C GLN A 567 -90.64 -21.02 -0.08
N HIS A 568 -90.68 -19.69 -0.06
CA HIS A 568 -91.92 -18.93 -0.24
C HIS A 568 -92.41 -19.02 -1.69
N SER A 569 -91.52 -18.97 -2.68
CA SER A 569 -91.86 -19.17 -4.10
C SER A 569 -92.23 -20.62 -4.43
N GLU A 570 -91.63 -21.61 -3.77
CA GLU A 570 -91.98 -23.02 -3.86
C GLU A 570 -93.28 -23.30 -3.10
N ALA A 571 -93.53 -22.68 -1.95
CA ALA A 571 -94.81 -22.76 -1.26
C ALA A 571 -95.92 -22.01 -2.03
N GLN A 572 -95.60 -20.95 -2.76
CA GLN A 572 -96.53 -20.29 -3.70
C GLN A 572 -96.76 -21.16 -4.93
N ALA A 573 -95.73 -21.79 -5.50
CA ALA A 573 -95.84 -22.70 -6.64
C ALA A 573 -96.60 -23.98 -6.27
N LEU A 574 -96.35 -24.54 -5.09
CA LEU A 574 -97.11 -25.66 -4.50
C LEU A 574 -98.51 -25.23 -4.09
N LEU A 575 -98.75 -23.98 -3.66
CA LEU A 575 -100.11 -23.48 -3.42
C LEU A 575 -100.85 -23.26 -4.74
N GLU A 576 -100.18 -22.80 -5.80
CA GLU A 576 -100.73 -22.74 -7.15
C GLU A 576 -100.96 -24.13 -7.74
N GLU A 577 -100.08 -25.09 -7.46
CA GLU A 577 -100.21 -26.45 -7.95
C GLU A 577 -101.27 -27.22 -7.16
N GLU A 578 -101.34 -27.10 -5.83
CA GLU A 578 -102.49 -27.53 -5.02
C GLU A 578 -103.77 -26.81 -5.43
N THR A 579 -103.72 -25.53 -5.85
CA THR A 579 -104.90 -24.84 -6.38
C THR A 579 -105.29 -25.36 -7.76
N LYS A 580 -104.33 -25.71 -8.64
CA LYS A 580 -104.56 -26.37 -9.93
C LYS A 580 -105.05 -27.81 -9.75
N GLN A 581 -104.49 -28.57 -8.81
CA GLN A 581 -104.89 -29.94 -8.47
C GLN A 581 -106.24 -29.94 -7.76
N LYS A 582 -106.55 -28.95 -6.90
CA LYS A 582 -107.88 -28.71 -6.33
C LYS A 582 -108.89 -28.28 -7.38
N LEU A 583 -108.53 -27.43 -8.35
CA LEU A 583 -109.39 -27.10 -9.50
C LEU A 583 -109.60 -28.33 -10.41
N ALA A 584 -108.58 -29.14 -10.63
CA ALA A 584 -108.68 -30.38 -11.38
C ALA A 584 -109.53 -31.42 -10.62
N LEU A 585 -109.36 -31.57 -9.31
CA LEU A 585 -110.18 -32.42 -8.44
C LEU A 585 -111.59 -31.87 -8.27
N GLN A 586 -111.82 -30.56 -8.32
CA GLN A 586 -113.15 -29.94 -8.31
C GLN A 586 -113.83 -30.05 -9.69
N THR A 587 -113.05 -30.11 -10.77
CA THR A 587 -113.53 -30.46 -12.13
C THR A 587 -113.82 -31.95 -12.26
N ARG A 588 -113.03 -32.80 -11.58
CA ARG A 588 -113.23 -34.26 -11.51
C ARG A 588 -114.37 -34.63 -10.57
N LEU A 589 -114.54 -33.88 -9.47
CA LEU A 589 -115.71 -33.92 -8.60
C LEU A 589 -116.93 -33.47 -9.39
N ARG A 590 -116.89 -32.32 -10.09
CA ARG A 590 -117.96 -31.94 -11.02
C ARG A 590 -118.24 -32.98 -12.10
N SER A 591 -117.22 -33.68 -12.61
CA SER A 591 -117.41 -34.78 -13.55
C SER A 591 -118.08 -36.02 -12.91
N VAL A 592 -117.91 -36.24 -11.61
CA VAL A 592 -118.53 -37.34 -10.85
C VAL A 592 -119.91 -36.94 -10.33
N GLU A 593 -120.10 -35.69 -9.93
CA GLU A 593 -121.40 -35.06 -9.64
C GLU A 593 -122.26 -35.05 -10.91
N GLN A 594 -121.71 -34.65 -12.07
CA GLN A 594 -122.41 -34.70 -13.36
C GLN A 594 -122.68 -36.14 -13.83
N GLN A 595 -121.87 -37.13 -13.43
CA GLN A 595 -122.18 -38.56 -13.62
C GLN A 595 -123.23 -39.09 -12.62
N LEU A 596 -123.35 -38.48 -11.44
CA LEU A 596 -124.39 -38.78 -10.45
C LEU A 596 -125.73 -38.11 -10.81
N GLU A 597 -125.68 -36.92 -11.41
CA GLU A 597 -126.81 -36.19 -12.00
C GLU A 597 -127.30 -36.95 -13.24
N GLN A 598 -126.41 -37.32 -14.18
CA GLN A 598 -126.77 -38.18 -15.32
C GLN A 598 -127.33 -39.55 -14.90
N ALA A 599 -126.94 -40.08 -13.73
CA ALA A 599 -127.50 -41.32 -13.16
C ALA A 599 -128.82 -41.11 -12.37
N ARG A 600 -129.31 -39.87 -12.26
CA ARG A 600 -130.66 -39.50 -11.78
C ARG A 600 -131.54 -39.06 -12.94
N ASP A 601 -131.01 -38.29 -13.87
CA ASP A 601 -131.67 -37.93 -15.13
C ASP A 601 -132.09 -39.22 -15.87
N GLN A 602 -131.22 -40.23 -15.95
CA GLN A 602 -131.54 -41.57 -16.51
C GLN A 602 -132.52 -42.42 -15.67
N LEU A 603 -133.06 -41.89 -14.58
CA LEU A 603 -134.16 -42.49 -13.82
C LEU A 603 -135.47 -41.70 -13.99
N ASP A 604 -135.38 -40.37 -14.00
CA ASP A 604 -136.55 -39.48 -14.14
C ASP A 604 -136.96 -39.24 -15.61
N GLU A 605 -136.05 -39.35 -16.58
CA GLU A 605 -136.38 -39.32 -18.02
C GLU A 605 -137.26 -40.51 -18.44
N GLU A 606 -137.24 -41.64 -17.72
CA GLU A 606 -138.19 -42.76 -17.93
C GLU A 606 -139.62 -42.48 -17.40
N GLU A 607 -139.83 -41.45 -16.55
CA GLU A 607 -141.18 -41.06 -16.10
C GLU A 607 -141.75 -39.83 -16.83
N GLU A 608 -140.96 -38.79 -17.13
CA GLU A 608 -141.46 -37.55 -17.78
C GLU A 608 -141.24 -37.44 -19.30
N ALA A 609 -140.54 -38.38 -19.95
CA ALA A 609 -140.69 -38.61 -21.41
C ALA A 609 -142.13 -39.01 -21.82
N LYS A 610 -143.03 -39.15 -20.84
CA LYS A 610 -144.47 -39.30 -21.01
C LYS A 610 -145.22 -38.00 -21.36
N ARG A 611 -144.68 -36.80 -21.08
CA ARG A 611 -145.51 -35.57 -21.05
C ARG A 611 -144.99 -34.27 -21.66
N ASN A 612 -143.78 -34.18 -22.19
CA ASN A 612 -143.38 -33.00 -22.96
C ASN A 612 -143.97 -32.99 -24.39
N PHE A 613 -145.30 -32.89 -24.49
CA PHE A 613 -146.03 -32.77 -25.76
C PHE A 613 -147.10 -31.66 -25.82
N GLU A 614 -147.38 -30.93 -24.72
CA GLU A 614 -148.37 -29.86 -24.73
C GLU A 614 -147.94 -28.56 -24.03
N LYS A 615 -147.35 -27.64 -24.83
CA LYS A 615 -147.49 -26.16 -24.75
C LYS A 615 -146.76 -25.41 -23.59
N GLN A 616 -146.41 -24.12 -23.70
CA GLN A 616 -145.89 -23.25 -24.78
C GLN A 616 -145.61 -21.84 -24.19
N VAL A 617 -144.56 -21.15 -24.65
CA VAL A 617 -144.41 -19.69 -24.87
C VAL A 617 -145.21 -18.68 -23.99
N ALA A 618 -144.53 -17.78 -23.26
CA ALA A 618 -144.76 -16.30 -23.28
C ALA A 618 -143.85 -15.45 -22.33
N ALA A 619 -143.49 -14.23 -22.77
CA ALA A 619 -143.21 -12.99 -21.99
C ALA A 619 -141.98 -12.87 -21.02
N LEU A 620 -141.40 -11.69 -20.70
CA LEU A 620 -141.04 -10.45 -21.47
C LEU A 620 -140.34 -9.36 -20.57
N THR A 621 -139.56 -8.43 -21.18
CA THR A 621 -139.43 -6.97 -20.83
C THR A 621 -138.44 -6.41 -19.75
N GLN A 622 -138.01 -5.14 -19.97
CA GLN A 622 -137.38 -4.08 -19.10
C GLN A 622 -135.82 -4.06 -18.89
N GLN A 623 -134.97 -3.01 -19.13
CA GLN A 623 -134.96 -1.52 -19.32
C GLN A 623 -134.66 -0.66 -18.05
N VAL A 624 -133.98 0.53 -18.06
CA VAL A 624 -133.00 1.25 -18.95
C VAL A 624 -132.50 2.57 -18.23
N ALA A 625 -131.72 3.46 -18.90
CA ALA A 625 -131.40 4.89 -18.57
C ALA A 625 -130.21 5.18 -17.60
N ASP A 626 -129.52 6.36 -17.55
CA ASP A 626 -129.49 7.59 -18.40
C ASP A 626 -128.17 8.45 -18.25
N ALA A 627 -128.04 9.66 -18.86
CA ALA A 627 -126.73 10.25 -19.29
C ALA A 627 -126.50 11.83 -19.26
N LYS A 628 -125.32 12.30 -19.80
CA LYS A 628 -124.86 13.69 -20.22
C LYS A 628 -124.23 14.60 -19.13
N LYS A 629 -123.58 15.79 -19.34
CA LYS A 629 -123.37 16.84 -20.42
C LYS A 629 -122.09 17.70 -20.05
N LYS A 630 -121.20 18.40 -20.81
CA LYS A 630 -120.95 18.95 -22.21
C LYS A 630 -121.37 20.43 -22.48
N ALA A 631 -120.59 21.40 -23.00
CA ALA A 631 -119.13 21.76 -23.05
C ALA A 631 -118.98 23.27 -23.52
N GLU A 632 -118.07 23.61 -24.47
CA GLU A 632 -117.87 24.92 -25.21
C GLU A 632 -117.13 26.09 -24.48
N GLU A 633 -116.39 27.07 -25.08
CA GLU A 633 -115.87 27.33 -26.46
C GLU A 633 -114.35 27.76 -26.49
N GLU A 634 -113.67 28.78 -27.10
CA GLU A 634 -113.82 30.04 -27.92
C GLU A 634 -112.48 30.33 -28.75
N ALA A 635 -112.32 31.38 -29.62
CA ALA A 635 -111.11 31.55 -30.50
C ALA A 635 -110.79 32.93 -31.20
N GLU A 636 -109.49 33.28 -31.44
CA GLU A 636 -109.02 34.43 -32.31
C GLU A 636 -107.72 34.25 -33.18
N ALA A 637 -106.89 33.20 -33.02
CA ALA A 637 -105.44 33.25 -33.33
C ALA A 637 -104.93 33.05 -34.80
N ALA A 638 -105.72 33.30 -35.85
CA ALA A 638 -105.48 32.67 -37.17
C ALA A 638 -104.35 33.24 -38.08
N ALA A 639 -104.05 34.54 -38.06
CA ALA A 639 -103.41 35.22 -39.20
C ALA A 639 -101.88 35.01 -39.38
N ALA A 640 -101.15 34.57 -38.35
CA ALA A 640 -99.67 34.60 -38.35
C ALA A 640 -98.98 33.40 -39.04
N LEU A 641 -99.74 32.39 -39.49
CA LEU A 641 -99.21 31.08 -39.86
C LEU A 641 -98.62 30.96 -41.28
N GLU A 642 -99.04 31.81 -42.22
CA GLU A 642 -98.82 31.53 -43.66
C GLU A 642 -97.40 31.85 -44.15
N GLU A 643 -96.71 32.83 -43.55
CA GLU A 643 -95.35 33.22 -43.98
C GLU A 643 -94.27 32.19 -43.56
N GLN A 644 -94.41 31.55 -42.38
CA GLN A 644 -93.49 30.50 -41.93
C GLN A 644 -93.37 29.34 -42.92
N ARG A 645 -94.49 28.96 -43.54
CA ARG A 645 -94.63 27.74 -44.35
C ARG A 645 -93.67 27.68 -45.55
N LYS A 646 -93.35 28.82 -46.18
CA LYS A 646 -92.46 28.84 -47.37
C LYS A 646 -90.99 28.60 -47.03
N LYS A 647 -90.54 29.00 -45.83
CA LYS A 647 -89.14 28.84 -45.41
C LYS A 647 -88.82 27.37 -45.14
N LEU A 648 -89.66 26.74 -44.32
CA LEU A 648 -89.59 25.32 -43.95
C LEU A 648 -89.45 24.38 -45.16
N SER A 649 -90.10 24.69 -46.29
CA SER A 649 -90.07 23.83 -47.48
C SER A 649 -88.69 23.70 -48.13
N LYS A 650 -87.84 24.75 -48.08
CA LYS A 650 -86.47 24.68 -48.62
C LYS A 650 -85.51 24.00 -47.66
N ASP A 651 -85.69 24.26 -46.37
CA ASP A 651 -84.90 23.62 -45.31
C ASP A 651 -85.11 22.09 -45.35
N MET A 652 -86.34 21.64 -45.65
CA MET A 652 -86.68 20.22 -45.80
C MET A 652 -85.94 19.52 -46.97
N GLU A 653 -85.83 20.16 -48.14
CA GLU A 653 -85.10 19.58 -49.29
C GLU A 653 -83.58 19.46 -49.04
N ALA A 654 -83.00 20.44 -48.36
CA ALA A 654 -81.59 20.40 -47.96
C ALA A 654 -81.32 19.26 -46.96
N LEU A 655 -82.20 19.11 -45.96
CA LEU A 655 -82.12 18.03 -44.97
C LEU A 655 -82.24 16.64 -45.63
N TYR A 656 -83.09 16.44 -46.63
CA TYR A 656 -83.20 15.14 -47.30
C TYR A 656 -81.89 14.68 -47.97
N ARG A 657 -81.19 15.57 -48.68
CA ARG A 657 -79.88 15.22 -49.26
C ARG A 657 -78.84 14.89 -48.19
N GLN A 658 -78.83 15.67 -47.10
CA GLN A 658 -77.91 15.43 -45.98
C GLN A 658 -78.20 14.08 -45.29
N ILE A 659 -79.47 13.68 -45.19
CA ILE A 659 -79.88 12.36 -44.69
C ILE A 659 -79.39 11.24 -45.61
N GLU A 660 -79.54 11.39 -46.93
CA GLU A 660 -79.11 10.38 -47.91
C GLU A 660 -77.58 10.17 -47.92
N GLU A 661 -76.80 11.27 -47.86
CA GLU A 661 -75.34 11.21 -47.71
C GLU A 661 -74.91 10.54 -46.39
N LEU A 662 -75.59 10.86 -45.28
CA LEU A 662 -75.34 10.22 -43.98
C LEU A 662 -75.72 8.74 -43.96
N GLN A 663 -76.78 8.32 -44.68
CA GLN A 663 -77.11 6.89 -44.84
C GLN A 663 -76.03 6.15 -45.63
N GLN A 664 -75.55 6.71 -46.75
CA GLN A 664 -74.44 6.10 -47.51
C GLN A 664 -73.12 6.06 -46.74
N ALA A 665 -72.89 7.01 -45.81
CA ALA A 665 -71.76 6.96 -44.89
C ALA A 665 -71.93 5.85 -43.84
N ASN A 666 -73.11 5.74 -43.22
CA ASN A 666 -73.43 4.68 -42.26
C ASN A 666 -73.33 3.28 -42.87
N ASP A 667 -73.81 3.06 -44.10
CA ASP A 667 -73.70 1.79 -44.80
C ASP A 667 -72.25 1.34 -45.06
N LYS A 668 -71.35 2.31 -45.29
CA LYS A 668 -69.90 2.05 -45.42
C LYS A 668 -69.27 1.75 -44.06
N LEU A 669 -69.65 2.50 -43.02
CA LEU A 669 -69.18 2.29 -41.65
C LEU A 669 -69.63 0.94 -41.08
N ASP A 670 -70.87 0.51 -41.30
CA ASP A 670 -71.37 -0.78 -40.81
C ASP A 670 -70.71 -1.97 -41.53
N LYS A 671 -70.44 -1.85 -42.84
CA LYS A 671 -69.62 -2.83 -43.58
C LYS A 671 -68.18 -2.89 -43.06
N SER A 672 -67.57 -1.73 -42.78
CA SER A 672 -66.22 -1.66 -42.18
C SER A 672 -66.18 -2.24 -40.77
N LYS A 673 -67.19 -1.94 -39.94
CA LYS A 673 -67.38 -2.49 -38.60
C LYS A 673 -67.50 -4.02 -38.65
N LYS A 674 -68.35 -4.57 -39.52
CA LYS A 674 -68.53 -6.02 -39.68
C LYS A 674 -67.26 -6.71 -40.13
N LYS A 675 -66.46 -6.09 -41.02
CA LYS A 675 -65.13 -6.62 -41.39
C LYS A 675 -64.15 -6.64 -40.21
N ILE A 676 -64.00 -5.50 -39.51
CA ILE A 676 -63.10 -5.40 -38.35
C ILE A 676 -63.53 -6.34 -37.22
N GLN A 677 -64.84 -6.54 -37.05
CA GLN A 677 -65.37 -7.48 -36.07
C GLN A 677 -65.04 -8.93 -36.44
N ALA A 678 -65.15 -9.34 -37.71
CA ALA A 678 -64.70 -10.66 -38.15
C ALA A 678 -63.18 -10.85 -37.97
N GLU A 679 -62.36 -9.85 -38.35
CA GLU A 679 -60.91 -9.90 -38.15
C GLU A 679 -60.52 -9.96 -36.65
N LEU A 680 -61.33 -9.37 -35.76
CA LEU A 680 -61.18 -9.46 -34.31
C LEU A 680 -61.63 -10.83 -33.77
N GLU A 681 -62.69 -11.43 -34.32
CA GLU A 681 -63.16 -12.76 -33.94
C GLU A 681 -62.14 -13.84 -34.37
N ASP A 682 -61.63 -13.78 -35.61
CA ASP A 682 -60.56 -14.66 -36.12
C ASP A 682 -59.27 -14.56 -35.28
N THR A 683 -58.81 -13.35 -34.95
CA THR A 683 -57.58 -13.16 -34.15
C THR A 683 -57.75 -13.56 -32.68
N ASN A 684 -58.96 -13.47 -32.11
CA ASN A 684 -59.22 -14.06 -30.79
C ASN A 684 -59.19 -15.60 -30.84
N ILE A 685 -59.76 -16.22 -31.89
CA ILE A 685 -59.70 -17.67 -32.08
C ILE A 685 -58.26 -18.16 -32.23
N GLU A 686 -57.42 -17.45 -33.00
CA GLU A 686 -55.99 -17.78 -33.08
C GLU A 686 -55.28 -17.60 -31.73
N LEU A 687 -55.55 -16.51 -31.00
CA LEU A 687 -54.97 -16.27 -29.68
C LEU A 687 -55.35 -17.35 -28.65
N GLU A 688 -56.60 -17.82 -28.68
CA GLU A 688 -57.06 -18.94 -27.84
C GLU A 688 -56.41 -20.26 -28.25
N ALA A 689 -56.27 -20.53 -29.55
CA ALA A 689 -55.56 -21.71 -30.05
C ALA A 689 -54.07 -21.73 -29.64
N GLN A 690 -53.37 -20.59 -29.73
CA GLN A 690 -51.98 -20.48 -29.28
C GLN A 690 -51.87 -20.61 -27.74
N ARG A 691 -52.80 -20.02 -26.97
CA ARG A 691 -52.86 -20.19 -25.50
C ARG A 691 -53.09 -21.65 -25.11
N ALA A 692 -54.02 -22.35 -25.77
CA ALA A 692 -54.26 -23.77 -25.56
C ALA A 692 -53.01 -24.62 -25.87
N LYS A 693 -52.32 -24.31 -26.97
CA LYS A 693 -51.08 -24.98 -27.38
C LYS A 693 -49.92 -24.74 -26.41
N VAL A 694 -49.74 -23.52 -25.90
CA VAL A 694 -48.73 -23.22 -24.86
C VAL A 694 -49.06 -23.99 -23.58
N LEU A 695 -50.33 -24.01 -23.15
CA LEU A 695 -50.76 -24.74 -21.96
C LEU A 695 -50.65 -26.27 -22.11
N GLU A 696 -50.79 -26.80 -23.33
CA GLU A 696 -50.48 -28.20 -23.66
C GLU A 696 -48.97 -28.49 -23.59
N LEU A 697 -48.14 -27.59 -24.14
CA LEU A 697 -46.68 -27.72 -24.10
C LEU A 697 -46.13 -27.60 -22.67
N GLU A 698 -46.66 -26.70 -21.84
CA GLU A 698 -46.32 -26.63 -20.42
C GLU A 698 -46.68 -27.92 -19.67
N LYS A 699 -47.85 -28.51 -19.95
CA LYS A 699 -48.26 -29.79 -19.37
C LYS A 699 -47.32 -30.93 -19.81
N LYS A 700 -46.90 -30.94 -21.08
CA LYS A 700 -45.91 -31.89 -21.60
C LYS A 700 -44.55 -31.70 -20.95
N GLN A 701 -44.05 -30.47 -20.83
CA GLN A 701 -42.78 -30.19 -20.16
C GLN A 701 -42.80 -30.65 -18.70
N LYS A 702 -43.80 -30.23 -17.92
CA LYS A 702 -43.98 -30.67 -16.53
C LYS A 702 -44.13 -32.20 -16.41
N SER A 703 -44.67 -32.87 -17.43
CA SER A 703 -44.71 -34.34 -17.49
C SER A 703 -43.35 -34.96 -17.82
N PHE A 704 -42.54 -34.36 -18.68
CA PHE A 704 -41.17 -34.80 -18.95
C PHE A 704 -40.24 -34.56 -17.76
N ASP A 705 -40.29 -33.38 -17.14
CA ASP A 705 -39.52 -33.04 -15.95
C ASP A 705 -39.83 -34.03 -14.81
N LYS A 706 -41.12 -34.33 -14.63
CA LYS A 706 -41.59 -35.36 -13.69
C LYS A 706 -41.03 -36.74 -14.02
N VAL A 707 -41.15 -37.22 -15.26
CA VAL A 707 -40.63 -38.54 -15.67
C VAL A 707 -39.11 -38.61 -15.50
N VAL A 708 -38.38 -37.55 -15.84
CA VAL A 708 -36.91 -37.50 -15.63
C VAL A 708 -36.55 -37.52 -14.14
N ALA A 709 -37.35 -36.88 -13.28
CA ALA A 709 -37.17 -36.96 -11.82
C ALA A 709 -37.50 -38.36 -11.27
N GLU A 710 -38.58 -39.00 -11.74
CA GLU A 710 -38.96 -40.36 -11.36
C GLU A 710 -37.91 -41.39 -11.82
N GLU A 711 -37.44 -41.33 -13.08
CA GLU A 711 -36.36 -42.18 -13.60
C GLU A 711 -35.03 -41.96 -12.89
N ARG A 712 -34.68 -40.71 -12.51
CA ARG A 712 -33.49 -40.45 -11.67
C ARG A 712 -33.63 -41.08 -10.29
N ALA A 713 -34.76 -40.90 -9.62
CA ALA A 713 -35.02 -41.50 -8.31
C ALA A 713 -35.01 -43.04 -8.37
N VAL A 714 -35.50 -43.63 -9.47
CA VAL A 714 -35.42 -45.09 -9.73
C VAL A 714 -33.97 -45.52 -9.97
N ALA A 715 -33.18 -44.78 -10.74
CA ALA A 715 -31.77 -45.07 -10.99
C ALA A 715 -30.91 -44.94 -9.71
N GLU A 716 -31.13 -43.90 -8.90
CA GLU A 716 -30.50 -43.72 -7.58
C GLU A 716 -30.89 -44.84 -6.62
N ARG A 717 -32.17 -45.25 -6.62
CA ARG A 717 -32.64 -46.41 -5.85
C ARG A 717 -31.97 -47.71 -6.29
N TYR A 718 -31.89 -48.00 -7.59
CA TYR A 718 -31.20 -49.20 -8.09
C TYR A 718 -29.69 -49.15 -7.81
N ALA A 719 -29.05 -47.98 -7.82
CA ALA A 719 -27.67 -47.83 -7.38
C ALA A 719 -27.52 -48.14 -5.88
N ALA A 720 -28.42 -47.65 -5.04
CA ALA A 720 -28.44 -47.95 -3.60
C ALA A 720 -28.73 -49.43 -3.30
N GLU A 721 -29.68 -50.05 -4.01
CA GLU A 721 -30.00 -51.49 -3.88
C GLU A 721 -28.84 -52.37 -4.37
N ARG A 722 -28.15 -51.99 -5.46
CA ARG A 722 -26.90 -52.63 -5.91
C ARG A 722 -25.80 -52.52 -4.85
N ASP A 723 -25.53 -51.31 -4.36
CA ASP A 723 -24.45 -51.06 -3.40
C ASP A 723 -24.72 -51.76 -2.06
N GLN A 724 -25.98 -51.88 -1.66
CA GLN A 724 -26.39 -52.68 -0.51
C GLN A 724 -26.19 -54.18 -0.76
N ALA A 725 -26.59 -54.71 -1.92
CA ALA A 725 -26.36 -56.10 -2.29
C ALA A 725 -24.87 -56.44 -2.40
N GLU A 726 -24.04 -55.51 -2.88
CA GLU A 726 -22.57 -55.67 -2.94
C GLU A 726 -21.93 -55.64 -1.55
N ARG A 727 -22.36 -54.73 -0.65
CA ARG A 727 -21.94 -54.75 0.76
C ARG A 727 -22.28 -56.08 1.41
N GLU A 728 -23.51 -56.53 1.27
CA GLU A 728 -23.94 -57.83 1.80
C GLU A 728 -23.18 -59.01 1.19
N ALA A 729 -22.80 -58.95 -0.08
CA ALA A 729 -21.96 -59.98 -0.70
C ALA A 729 -20.56 -59.99 -0.07
N ARG A 730 -19.94 -58.82 0.11
CA ARG A 730 -18.63 -58.67 0.77
C ARG A 730 -18.67 -59.04 2.26
N ASP A 731 -19.76 -58.77 2.96
CA ASP A 731 -19.98 -59.18 4.36
C ASP A 731 -20.12 -60.71 4.46
N LYS A 732 -20.87 -61.33 3.53
CA LYS A 732 -21.02 -62.80 3.43
C LYS A 732 -19.68 -63.46 3.06
N GLU A 733 -18.93 -62.91 2.11
CA GLU A 733 -17.57 -63.33 1.74
C GLU A 733 -16.61 -63.23 2.94
N THR A 734 -16.61 -62.09 3.64
CA THR A 734 -15.81 -61.88 4.87
C THR A 734 -16.19 -62.88 5.96
N ARG A 735 -17.49 -63.20 6.13
CA ARG A 735 -17.93 -64.21 7.11
C ARG A 735 -17.58 -65.64 6.68
N VAL A 736 -17.56 -65.94 5.38
CA VAL A 736 -17.03 -67.21 4.86
C VAL A 736 -15.54 -67.33 5.15
N LEU A 737 -14.73 -66.30 4.84
CA LEU A 737 -13.29 -66.28 5.14
C LEU A 737 -13.02 -66.40 6.65
N SER A 738 -13.84 -65.75 7.49
CA SER A 738 -13.80 -65.90 8.95
C SER A 738 -14.10 -67.34 9.38
N LEU A 739 -15.14 -67.97 8.83
CA LEU A 739 -15.53 -69.34 9.16
C LEU A 739 -14.55 -70.40 8.64
N THR A 740 -13.96 -70.18 7.46
CA THR A 740 -12.86 -71.00 6.93
C THR A 740 -11.68 -70.91 7.87
N ARG A 741 -11.26 -69.71 8.28
CA ARG A 741 -10.18 -69.55 9.26
C ARG A 741 -10.53 -70.15 10.63
N GLU A 742 -11.75 -69.97 11.14
CA GLU A 742 -12.21 -70.59 12.39
C GLU A 742 -12.16 -72.13 12.32
N LEU A 743 -12.30 -72.71 11.12
CA LEU A 743 -12.18 -74.15 10.86
C LEU A 743 -10.72 -74.59 10.66
N ASP A 744 -9.88 -73.78 10.00
CA ASP A 744 -8.44 -74.03 9.83
C ASP A 744 -7.71 -73.93 11.18
N ASP A 745 -7.93 -72.85 11.94
CA ASP A 745 -7.43 -72.65 13.31
C ASP A 745 -7.87 -73.82 14.23
N ALA A 746 -9.06 -74.40 14.01
CA ALA A 746 -9.56 -75.58 14.74
C ALA A 746 -8.92 -76.90 14.26
N ALA A 747 -8.64 -77.04 12.96
CA ALA A 747 -7.96 -78.20 12.39
C ALA A 747 -6.49 -78.25 12.81
N GLU A 748 -5.76 -77.12 12.76
CA GLU A 748 -4.40 -76.99 13.30
C GLU A 748 -4.36 -77.37 14.78
N LYS A 749 -5.37 -76.95 15.56
CA LYS A 749 -5.47 -77.27 16.98
C LYS A 749 -5.80 -78.73 17.25
N ILE A 750 -6.56 -79.40 16.38
CA ILE A 750 -6.74 -80.86 16.43
C ILE A 750 -5.43 -81.57 16.09
N GLU A 751 -4.68 -81.12 15.09
CA GLU A 751 -3.35 -81.64 14.80
C GLU A 751 -2.35 -81.41 15.94
N GLU A 752 -2.36 -80.24 16.60
CA GLU A 752 -1.54 -79.96 17.78
C GLU A 752 -1.90 -80.90 18.95
N LEU A 753 -3.19 -81.11 19.21
CA LEU A 753 -3.67 -82.05 20.23
C LEU A 753 -3.32 -83.51 19.88
N GLU A 754 -3.29 -83.88 18.60
CA GLU A 754 -2.80 -85.19 18.17
C GLU A 754 -1.27 -85.32 18.28
N ARG A 755 -0.50 -84.30 17.89
CA ARG A 755 0.96 -84.28 17.99
C ARG A 755 1.40 -84.34 19.46
N THR A 756 0.82 -83.52 20.32
CA THR A 756 1.06 -83.55 21.78
C THR A 756 0.62 -84.87 22.40
N LYS A 757 -0.52 -85.46 22.00
CA LYS A 757 -0.92 -86.82 22.43
C LYS A 757 0.10 -87.89 22.01
N ARG A 758 0.62 -87.84 20.77
CA ARG A 758 1.64 -88.78 20.28
C ARG A 758 2.98 -88.59 21.01
N LEU A 759 3.37 -87.35 21.29
CA LEU A 759 4.57 -87.01 22.05
C LEU A 759 4.46 -87.46 23.51
N LEU A 760 3.36 -87.15 24.21
CA LEU A 760 3.09 -87.63 25.56
C LEU A 760 3.01 -89.17 25.64
N GLN A 761 2.59 -89.85 24.57
CA GLN A 761 2.67 -91.31 24.49
C GLN A 761 4.12 -91.80 24.35
N SER A 762 4.95 -91.15 23.52
CA SER A 762 6.39 -91.45 23.43
C SER A 762 7.08 -91.21 24.77
N GLU A 763 6.84 -90.07 25.41
CA GLU A 763 7.36 -89.77 26.76
C GLU A 763 6.88 -90.79 27.80
N LEU A 764 5.62 -91.24 27.76
CA LEU A 764 5.11 -92.29 28.64
C LEU A 764 5.80 -93.63 28.40
N ASP A 765 6.00 -94.00 27.14
CA ASP A 765 6.67 -95.25 26.75
C ASP A 765 8.17 -95.21 27.09
N GLU A 766 8.84 -94.06 26.93
CA GLU A 766 10.22 -93.80 27.34
C GLU A 766 10.38 -93.77 28.87
N LEU A 767 9.43 -93.18 29.59
CA LEU A 767 9.38 -93.21 31.06
C LEU A 767 9.13 -94.63 31.59
N ALA A 768 8.28 -95.42 30.93
CA ALA A 768 8.10 -96.83 31.26
C ALA A 768 9.39 -97.65 31.00
N ASN A 769 10.04 -97.43 29.85
CA ASN A 769 11.31 -98.09 29.50
C ASN A 769 12.47 -97.70 30.43
N THR A 770 12.51 -96.46 30.93
CA THR A 770 13.52 -96.02 31.91
C THR A 770 13.18 -96.45 33.34
N GLN A 771 11.90 -96.45 33.74
CA GLN A 771 11.45 -96.98 35.03
C GLN A 771 11.72 -98.50 35.14
N GLY A 772 11.70 -99.24 34.03
CA GLY A 772 12.15 -100.62 33.94
C GLY A 772 13.64 -100.86 34.28
N THR A 773 14.40 -99.81 34.62
CA THR A 773 15.79 -99.89 35.11
C THR A 773 15.95 -99.53 36.60
N ALA A 774 14.86 -99.48 37.37
CA ALA A 774 14.88 -99.04 38.77
C ALA A 774 15.34 -100.11 39.80
N ASP A 775 15.11 -101.41 39.54
CA ASP A 775 15.36 -102.51 40.49
C ASP A 775 16.79 -103.06 40.38
N LYS A 776 17.77 -102.19 40.67
CA LYS A 776 19.15 -102.31 40.16
C LYS A 776 20.04 -103.36 40.81
N ASN A 777 20.67 -104.17 39.95
CA ASN A 777 22.03 -104.67 40.17
C ASN A 777 23.08 -103.62 39.71
N VAL A 778 24.33 -103.75 40.15
CA VAL A 778 25.42 -102.77 39.89
C VAL A 778 25.59 -102.40 38.41
N HIS A 779 25.39 -103.37 37.51
CA HIS A 779 25.54 -103.15 36.06
C HIS A 779 24.51 -102.15 35.49
N GLU A 780 23.32 -102.06 36.09
CA GLU A 780 22.27 -101.13 35.68
C GLU A 780 22.46 -99.73 36.25
N LEU A 781 23.11 -99.61 37.42
CA LEU A 781 23.64 -98.31 37.88
C LEU A 781 24.68 -97.77 36.89
N GLU A 782 25.57 -98.62 36.38
CA GLU A 782 26.58 -98.21 35.41
C GLU A 782 25.96 -97.87 34.03
N LYS A 783 24.97 -98.65 33.57
CA LYS A 783 24.20 -98.33 32.35
C LYS A 783 23.48 -96.98 32.47
N ALA A 784 22.81 -96.73 33.61
CA ALA A 784 22.15 -95.44 33.87
C ALA A 784 23.14 -94.29 33.98
N LYS A 785 24.32 -94.51 34.59
CA LYS A 785 25.41 -93.51 34.63
C LYS A 785 25.87 -93.13 33.21
N ARG A 786 26.14 -94.12 32.35
CA ARG A 786 26.57 -93.88 30.96
C ARG A 786 25.49 -93.16 30.13
N ALA A 787 24.21 -93.45 30.36
CA ALA A 787 23.10 -92.73 29.73
C ALA A 787 23.06 -91.25 30.16
N LEU A 788 23.20 -90.96 31.46
CA LEU A 788 23.29 -89.59 31.98
C LEU A 788 24.56 -88.86 31.50
N GLU A 789 25.67 -89.56 31.32
CA GLU A 789 26.91 -89.00 30.75
C GLU A 789 26.76 -88.68 29.24
N SER A 790 25.97 -89.47 28.49
CA SER A 790 25.59 -89.16 27.10
C SER A 790 24.69 -87.93 27.05
N GLN A 791 23.59 -87.90 27.82
CA GLN A 791 22.67 -86.77 27.90
C GLN A 791 23.37 -85.47 28.34
N LEU A 792 24.34 -85.55 29.25
CA LEU A 792 25.16 -84.40 29.66
C LEU A 792 26.13 -83.94 28.57
N ALA A 793 26.59 -84.82 27.67
CA ALA A 793 27.38 -84.44 26.51
C ALA A 793 26.49 -83.81 25.42
N GLU A 794 25.33 -84.41 25.15
CA GLU A 794 24.32 -83.91 24.20
C GLU A 794 23.83 -82.50 24.60
N LEU A 795 23.48 -82.29 25.88
CA LEU A 795 23.08 -80.97 26.41
C LEU A 795 24.22 -79.93 26.39
N LYS A 796 25.49 -80.36 26.46
CA LYS A 796 26.63 -79.45 26.29
C LYS A 796 26.80 -79.01 24.85
N VAL A 797 26.75 -79.95 23.91
CA VAL A 797 26.80 -79.64 22.47
C VAL A 797 25.66 -78.71 22.08
N GLN A 798 24.43 -78.97 22.54
CA GLN A 798 23.29 -78.07 22.32
C GLN A 798 23.49 -76.68 22.94
N ASN A 799 24.12 -76.57 24.11
CA ASN A 799 24.42 -75.29 24.73
C ASN A 799 25.55 -74.54 24.00
N GLU A 800 26.58 -75.25 23.54
CA GLU A 800 27.67 -74.71 22.71
C GLU A 800 27.13 -74.21 21.36
N GLU A 801 26.25 -74.97 20.69
CA GLU A 801 25.52 -74.57 19.48
C GLU A 801 24.67 -73.31 19.70
N ILE A 802 23.94 -73.21 20.83
CA ILE A 802 23.12 -72.05 21.18
C ILE A 802 23.99 -70.82 21.53
N GLU A 803 25.15 -71.02 22.16
CA GLU A 803 26.10 -69.93 22.45
C GLU A 803 26.74 -69.38 21.17
N ASP A 804 27.09 -70.24 20.20
CA ASP A 804 27.56 -69.83 18.87
C ASP A 804 26.46 -69.09 18.06
N ASP A 805 25.23 -69.61 18.01
CA ASP A 805 24.10 -68.97 17.31
C ASP A 805 23.73 -67.60 17.92
N LEU A 806 23.83 -67.48 19.25
CA LEU A 806 23.69 -66.22 19.97
C LEU A 806 24.83 -65.26 19.59
N GLN A 807 26.09 -65.71 19.61
CA GLN A 807 27.24 -64.88 19.26
C GLN A 807 27.13 -64.37 17.82
N LEU A 808 26.82 -65.23 16.84
CA LEU A 808 26.57 -64.85 15.45
C LEU A 808 25.43 -63.83 15.32
N THR A 809 24.39 -63.95 16.14
CA THR A 809 23.26 -63.02 16.18
C THR A 809 23.63 -61.66 16.78
N GLU A 810 24.41 -61.63 17.87
CA GLU A 810 24.94 -60.39 18.45
C GLU A 810 25.91 -59.69 17.50
N ASP A 811 26.79 -60.44 16.83
CA ASP A 811 27.75 -59.91 15.86
C ASP A 811 27.04 -59.29 14.64
N ALA A 812 26.00 -59.95 14.14
CA ALA A 812 25.14 -59.41 13.08
C ALA A 812 24.43 -58.11 13.51
N LYS A 813 23.92 -58.06 14.74
CA LYS A 813 23.29 -56.86 15.34
C LYS A 813 24.31 -55.73 15.50
N LEU A 814 25.51 -55.98 16.00
CA LEU A 814 26.57 -54.98 16.15
C LEU A 814 26.96 -54.37 14.80
N ARG A 815 27.11 -55.21 13.76
CA ARG A 815 27.35 -54.74 12.38
C ARG A 815 26.21 -53.83 11.86
N LEU A 816 24.95 -54.15 12.16
CA LEU A 816 23.80 -53.31 11.81
C LEU A 816 23.76 -52.00 12.61
N GLU A 817 24.08 -52.02 13.92
CA GLU A 817 24.15 -50.81 14.74
C GLU A 817 25.27 -49.87 14.30
N VAL A 818 26.45 -50.39 13.96
CA VAL A 818 27.57 -49.59 13.41
C VAL A 818 27.21 -48.99 12.05
N ASN A 819 26.62 -49.77 11.14
CA ASN A 819 26.17 -49.26 9.84
C ASN A 819 25.09 -48.18 9.98
N MET A 820 24.16 -48.33 10.93
CA MET A 820 23.17 -47.31 11.24
C MET A 820 23.81 -46.03 11.82
N GLN A 821 24.82 -46.15 12.68
CA GLN A 821 25.57 -45.00 13.19
C GLN A 821 26.33 -44.28 12.07
N ALA A 822 26.98 -45.01 11.17
CA ALA A 822 27.66 -44.46 10.00
C ALA A 822 26.69 -43.68 9.08
N MET A 823 25.53 -44.26 8.75
CA MET A 823 24.51 -43.57 7.94
C MET A 823 23.89 -42.36 8.65
N ARG A 824 23.76 -42.37 9.99
CA ARG A 824 23.33 -41.18 10.76
C ARG A 824 24.38 -40.07 10.68
N ALA A 825 25.64 -40.39 10.93
CA ALA A 825 26.74 -39.42 10.85
C ALA A 825 26.91 -38.86 9.42
N GLN A 826 26.66 -39.67 8.38
CA GLN A 826 26.60 -39.17 7.00
C GLN A 826 25.40 -38.23 6.80
N PHE A 827 24.19 -38.64 7.22
CA PHE A 827 22.98 -37.82 7.09
C PHE A 827 23.10 -36.48 7.84
N GLU A 828 23.76 -36.44 8.99
CA GLU A 828 24.02 -35.22 9.76
C GLU A 828 24.99 -34.27 9.03
N ARG A 829 26.04 -34.80 8.38
CA ARG A 829 26.92 -33.99 7.48
C ARG A 829 26.18 -33.49 6.24
N ASP A 830 25.40 -34.36 5.59
CA ASP A 830 24.61 -34.03 4.40
C ASP A 830 23.50 -33.01 4.72
N LEU A 831 23.02 -32.97 5.97
CA LEU A 831 22.11 -31.95 6.47
C LEU A 831 22.85 -30.63 6.73
N GLN A 832 23.97 -30.65 7.45
CA GLN A 832 24.79 -29.46 7.70
C GLN A 832 25.21 -28.79 6.39
N ALA A 833 25.72 -29.54 5.42
CA ALA A 833 26.12 -29.01 4.12
C ALA A 833 24.95 -28.37 3.34
N LYS A 834 23.71 -28.87 3.53
CA LYS A 834 22.49 -28.25 2.96
C LYS A 834 22.04 -27.01 3.72
N GLU A 835 22.26 -26.94 5.03
CA GLU A 835 22.00 -25.74 5.83
C GLU A 835 23.01 -24.64 5.49
N GLU A 836 24.29 -24.97 5.35
CA GLU A 836 25.36 -24.07 4.90
C GLU A 836 25.13 -23.56 3.47
N ALA A 837 24.81 -24.43 2.50
CA ALA A 837 24.44 -24.01 1.14
C ALA A 837 23.13 -23.19 1.12
N GLY A 838 22.21 -23.46 2.05
CA GLY A 838 21.00 -22.67 2.27
C GLY A 838 21.29 -21.28 2.82
N GLU A 839 22.26 -21.14 3.72
CA GLU A 839 22.78 -19.86 4.18
C GLU A 839 23.54 -19.11 3.08
N GLU A 840 24.41 -19.77 2.32
CA GLU A 840 25.13 -19.16 1.21
C GLU A 840 24.16 -18.60 0.17
N LYS A 841 23.15 -19.38 -0.24
CA LYS A 841 22.09 -18.91 -1.13
C LYS A 841 21.31 -17.73 -0.54
N ARG A 842 21.04 -17.73 0.78
CA ARG A 842 20.41 -16.60 1.48
C ARG A 842 21.31 -15.35 1.44
N ARG A 843 22.61 -15.49 1.70
CA ARG A 843 23.61 -14.40 1.65
C ARG A 843 23.71 -13.84 0.22
N GLY A 844 23.70 -14.70 -0.79
CA GLY A 844 23.66 -14.32 -2.21
C GLY A 844 22.42 -13.51 -2.58
N ILE A 845 21.22 -13.96 -2.19
CA ILE A 845 19.97 -13.22 -2.43
C ILE A 845 19.96 -11.87 -1.69
N VAL A 846 20.45 -11.83 -0.44
CA VAL A 846 20.58 -10.56 0.32
C VAL A 846 21.61 -9.62 -0.31
N LYS A 847 22.66 -10.13 -0.95
CA LYS A 847 23.59 -9.30 -1.73
C LYS A 847 22.90 -8.76 -2.98
N GLN A 848 22.27 -9.61 -3.79
CA GLN A 848 21.53 -9.20 -4.99
C GLN A 848 20.45 -8.15 -4.69
N LEU A 849 19.75 -8.27 -3.56
CA LEU A 849 18.79 -7.27 -3.10
C LEU A 849 19.46 -5.91 -2.87
N ARG A 850 20.60 -5.88 -2.16
CA ARG A 850 21.37 -4.64 -1.91
C ARG A 850 21.97 -4.03 -3.17
N ASP A 851 22.46 -4.87 -4.07
CA ASP A 851 23.03 -4.44 -5.35
C ASP A 851 21.92 -3.72 -6.16
N VAL A 852 20.70 -4.30 -6.24
CA VAL A 852 19.52 -3.68 -6.88
C VAL A 852 18.98 -2.46 -6.12
N GLU A 853 19.02 -2.45 -4.79
CA GLU A 853 18.66 -1.27 -3.97
C GLU A 853 19.60 -0.09 -4.27
N ALA A 854 20.90 -0.34 -4.43
CA ALA A 854 21.89 0.67 -4.79
C ALA A 854 21.70 1.19 -6.23
N GLU A 855 21.49 0.30 -7.21
CA GLU A 855 21.15 0.69 -8.59
C GLU A 855 19.90 1.58 -8.64
N LEU A 856 18.86 1.24 -7.87
CA LEU A 856 17.62 2.02 -7.80
C LEU A 856 17.81 3.37 -7.09
N GLU A 857 18.65 3.46 -6.06
CA GLU A 857 19.03 4.75 -5.47
C GLU A 857 19.84 5.62 -6.44
N GLU A 858 20.71 5.03 -7.26
CA GLU A 858 21.45 5.78 -8.27
C GLU A 858 20.55 6.28 -9.39
N GLU A 859 19.66 5.44 -9.96
CA GLU A 859 18.67 5.89 -10.96
C GLU A 859 17.83 7.05 -10.41
N ARG A 860 17.39 6.96 -9.14
CA ARG A 860 16.65 8.05 -8.47
C ARG A 860 17.47 9.33 -8.35
N LYS A 861 18.75 9.26 -7.97
CA LYS A 861 19.65 10.43 -7.89
C LYS A 861 19.88 11.05 -9.27
N GLN A 862 20.24 10.24 -10.27
CA GLN A 862 20.46 10.70 -11.65
C GLN A 862 19.18 11.35 -12.23
N ARG A 863 18.01 10.73 -12.02
CA ARG A 863 16.71 11.23 -12.48
C ARG A 863 16.27 12.51 -11.76
N ALA A 864 16.56 12.64 -10.47
CA ALA A 864 16.32 13.88 -9.72
C ALA A 864 17.23 15.02 -10.21
N ALA A 865 18.52 14.76 -10.42
CA ALA A 865 19.46 15.72 -10.99
C ALA A 865 19.05 16.17 -12.40
N ALA A 866 18.71 15.22 -13.28
CA ALA A 866 18.22 15.52 -14.62
C ALA A 866 16.94 16.37 -14.61
N ALA A 867 15.99 16.09 -13.70
CA ALA A 867 14.79 16.89 -13.52
C ALA A 867 15.07 18.31 -12.97
N ALA A 868 16.05 18.46 -12.09
CA ALA A 868 16.48 19.77 -11.58
C ALA A 868 17.15 20.61 -12.68
N THR A 869 18.09 20.03 -13.43
CA THR A 869 18.74 20.69 -14.58
C THR A 869 17.72 21.08 -15.65
N ARG A 870 16.75 20.20 -15.96
CA ARG A 870 15.69 20.52 -16.92
C ARG A 870 14.82 21.70 -16.46
N LYS A 871 14.43 21.74 -15.18
CA LYS A 871 13.69 22.87 -14.60
C LYS A 871 14.49 24.17 -14.60
N LYS A 872 15.81 24.11 -14.38
CA LYS A 872 16.68 25.29 -14.48
C LYS A 872 16.70 25.82 -15.92
N LEU A 873 16.94 24.96 -16.90
CA LEU A 873 16.92 25.35 -18.32
C LEU A 873 15.54 25.86 -18.79
N GLU A 874 14.43 25.30 -18.26
CA GLU A 874 13.07 25.81 -18.48
C GLU A 874 12.87 27.23 -17.91
N ALA A 875 13.52 27.57 -16.79
CA ALA A 875 13.48 28.90 -16.20
C ALA A 875 14.42 29.89 -16.92
N ASP A 876 15.68 29.50 -17.14
CA ASP A 876 16.70 30.30 -17.84
C ASP A 876 16.19 30.72 -19.25
N LEU A 877 15.52 29.81 -19.97
CA LEU A 877 14.87 30.08 -21.26
C LEU A 877 13.76 31.13 -21.12
N LYS A 878 12.88 30.98 -20.13
CA LYS A 878 11.74 31.87 -19.90
C LYS A 878 12.17 33.28 -19.49
N ASP A 879 13.28 33.41 -18.76
CA ASP A 879 13.83 34.72 -18.40
C ASP A 879 14.57 35.36 -19.59
N ALA A 880 15.22 34.56 -20.45
CA ALA A 880 15.73 35.03 -21.74
C ALA A 880 14.61 35.49 -22.70
N GLU A 881 13.48 34.79 -22.76
CA GLU A 881 12.28 35.20 -23.50
C GLU A 881 11.72 36.55 -22.98
N GLN A 882 11.63 36.72 -21.66
CA GLN A 882 11.20 37.98 -21.04
C GLN A 882 12.18 39.13 -21.33
N ALA A 883 13.49 38.89 -21.22
CA ALA A 883 14.52 39.87 -21.55
C ALA A 883 14.48 40.28 -23.04
N LEU A 884 14.29 39.32 -23.94
CA LEU A 884 14.12 39.55 -25.38
C LEU A 884 12.84 40.35 -25.68
N HIS A 885 11.74 40.05 -25.00
CA HIS A 885 10.49 40.81 -25.11
C HIS A 885 10.69 42.26 -24.62
N LEU A 886 11.37 42.46 -23.49
CA LEU A 886 11.66 43.79 -22.94
C LEU A 886 12.57 44.60 -23.87
N ALA A 887 13.63 43.98 -24.40
CA ALA A 887 14.54 44.61 -25.36
C ALA A 887 13.84 44.99 -26.68
N ASN A 888 12.95 44.15 -27.20
CA ASN A 888 12.13 44.51 -28.37
C ASN A 888 11.19 45.67 -28.08
N LYS A 889 10.55 45.70 -26.90
CA LYS A 889 9.70 46.84 -26.50
C LYS A 889 10.51 48.14 -26.41
N LEU A 890 11.68 48.13 -25.76
CA LEU A 890 12.57 49.28 -25.66
C LEU A 890 13.03 49.79 -27.03
N LYS A 891 13.39 48.87 -27.94
CA LYS A 891 13.71 49.18 -29.35
C LYS A 891 12.52 49.83 -30.07
N ASP A 892 11.31 49.31 -29.90
CA ASP A 892 10.12 49.86 -30.57
C ASP A 892 9.75 51.24 -30.01
N ASP A 893 9.87 51.46 -28.69
CA ASP A 893 9.65 52.76 -28.05
C ASP A 893 10.74 53.79 -28.43
N ALA A 894 12.01 53.39 -28.49
CA ALA A 894 13.09 54.21 -29.06
C ALA A 894 12.86 54.54 -30.55
N THR A 895 12.30 53.61 -31.33
CA THR A 895 11.94 53.84 -32.73
C THR A 895 10.78 54.83 -32.87
N LYS A 896 9.84 54.86 -31.93
CA LYS A 896 8.78 55.90 -31.85
C LYS A 896 9.38 57.26 -31.48
N GLN A 897 10.28 57.32 -30.50
CA GLN A 897 10.99 58.56 -30.13
C GLN A 897 11.82 59.11 -31.30
N LEU A 898 12.56 58.26 -32.02
CA LEU A 898 13.31 58.67 -33.22
C LEU A 898 12.39 59.31 -34.27
N LYS A 899 11.23 58.70 -34.55
CA LYS A 899 10.23 59.28 -35.47
C LYS A 899 9.67 60.62 -34.97
N LYS A 900 9.39 60.75 -33.67
CA LYS A 900 8.93 62.01 -33.06
C LYS A 900 9.99 63.11 -33.21
N LEU A 901 11.25 62.82 -32.87
CA LEU A 901 12.38 63.76 -33.00
C LEU A 901 12.64 64.14 -34.47
N GLN A 902 12.55 63.19 -35.41
CA GLN A 902 12.65 63.47 -36.84
C GLN A 902 11.50 64.36 -37.36
N GLN A 903 10.30 64.26 -36.78
CA GLN A 903 9.19 65.14 -37.11
C GLN A 903 9.38 66.54 -36.50
N GLN A 904 9.73 66.64 -35.22
CA GLN A 904 10.03 67.92 -34.56
C GLN A 904 11.18 68.66 -35.25
N LEU A 905 12.20 67.95 -35.73
CA LEU A 905 13.28 68.54 -36.53
C LEU A 905 12.79 69.10 -37.88
N LYS A 906 11.85 68.41 -38.54
CA LYS A 906 11.23 68.94 -39.78
C LYS A 906 10.35 70.15 -39.51
N GLU A 907 9.61 70.15 -38.41
CA GLU A 907 8.77 71.27 -37.99
C GLU A 907 9.65 72.51 -37.68
N ALA A 908 10.70 72.35 -36.87
CA ALA A 908 11.66 73.42 -36.58
C ALA A 908 12.46 73.91 -37.81
N VAL A 909 12.78 73.03 -38.77
CA VAL A 909 13.38 73.45 -40.05
C VAL A 909 12.38 74.26 -40.88
N ARG A 910 11.10 73.85 -40.92
CA ARG A 910 10.04 74.61 -41.63
C ARG A 910 9.83 75.99 -41.00
N GLU A 911 9.81 76.07 -39.67
CA GLU A 911 9.73 77.34 -38.92
C GLU A 911 10.95 78.24 -39.18
N ALA A 912 12.16 77.67 -39.28
CA ALA A 912 13.37 78.41 -39.62
C ALA A 912 13.41 78.88 -41.09
N GLU A 913 12.81 78.11 -42.01
CA GLU A 913 12.61 78.51 -43.41
C GLU A 913 11.53 79.59 -43.54
N GLU A 914 10.41 79.49 -42.83
CA GLU A 914 9.37 80.53 -42.74
C GLU A 914 9.91 81.83 -42.12
N ALA A 915 10.70 81.72 -41.03
CA ALA A 915 11.35 82.87 -40.41
C ALA A 915 12.44 83.51 -41.28
N ARG A 916 13.09 82.73 -42.17
CA ARG A 916 13.96 83.28 -43.22
C ARG A 916 13.16 83.98 -44.30
N ALA A 917 12.11 83.35 -44.83
CA ALA A 917 11.25 83.92 -45.85
C ALA A 917 10.64 85.26 -45.39
N GLY A 918 10.01 85.30 -44.21
CA GLY A 918 9.47 86.54 -43.64
C GLY A 918 10.53 87.60 -43.34
N LYS A 919 11.78 87.21 -43.07
CA LYS A 919 12.91 88.16 -42.93
C LYS A 919 13.42 88.67 -44.27
N GLU A 920 13.40 87.85 -45.32
CA GLU A 920 13.71 88.27 -46.69
C GLU A 920 12.61 89.18 -47.24
N GLU A 921 11.33 88.87 -47.00
CA GLU A 921 10.18 89.73 -47.29
C GLU A 921 10.26 91.09 -46.57
N ALA A 922 10.62 91.09 -45.28
CA ALA A 922 10.85 92.33 -44.53
C ALA A 922 12.03 93.14 -45.08
N VAL A 923 13.08 92.48 -45.58
CA VAL A 923 14.26 93.13 -46.20
C VAL A 923 13.97 93.61 -47.63
N THR A 924 13.04 93.01 -48.37
CA THR A 924 12.54 93.57 -49.64
C THR A 924 11.59 94.74 -49.40
N ALA A 925 10.67 94.64 -48.44
CA ALA A 925 9.80 95.76 -48.07
C ALA A 925 10.61 96.99 -47.63
N ALA A 926 11.63 96.80 -46.79
CA ALA A 926 12.57 97.86 -46.37
C ALA A 926 13.59 98.29 -47.46
N ARG A 927 13.37 97.90 -48.72
CA ARG A 927 14.06 98.43 -49.92
C ARG A 927 13.10 99.11 -50.90
N GLU A 928 11.79 99.03 -50.66
CA GLU A 928 10.74 99.66 -51.46
C GLU A 928 10.11 100.87 -50.75
N THR A 929 10.60 101.20 -49.55
CA THR A 929 10.32 102.41 -48.75
C THR A 929 11.57 103.25 -48.57
#